data_AF-A0A1M5UH41-F1
#
_entry.id   AF-A0A1M5UH41-F1
#
_cell.length_a   1.000
_cell.length_b   1.000
_cell.length_c   1.000
_cell.angle_alpha   90.00
_cell.angle_beta   90.00
_cell.angle_gamma   90.00
#
_symmetry.space_group_name_H-M   'P 1'
#
loop_
_entity.id
_entity.type
_entity.pdbx_description
1 polymer ?
#
loop_
_entity_poly.entity_id
_entity_poly.type
_entity_poly.pdbx_seq_one_letter_code
_entity_poly.pdbx_strand_id
1 'polypeptide(L)'
;MTVAMEKPEKTQAVEPVAPVKRVRKVGRPVVIGAILVVWLVLFAVLRGKQTLSLAVADLTDLHRWINDFNDSVGANRNSNPLFLYFFNEIRLVIDNLVTFVQHLISQPSGARPVPQIGWLGVVGLAGYVSWALANWKVALLAVAGFTFFGLQGLWQESMDTLALILCAVFVALLFAIPLGVWAGLSDRFNRLMTPFLDFMQTMPTMVYLAPLTLFFLIGGASATIATVIYAAPPTIRITAHAIRNVSKTTVEAADSLGATRRQSLLKVLLPMSKRTVVMGVNQTIMAALAMVTIAALINAPGLGVNVLQALQSLDVGTAFNAGLAIVIMAIVLDRVTTAASAREENARKAKHDFAKWRRPLLGAGAVVTVVLIYLSHTYLWAADFPGDGAVGSHIASATDTATNWVQDNLSGMTNAFRDAITNGLLNPFQTLLTDSPWWLVGAVLVALAVVLGGWKAGITTAVCVGLLVATGLWSDAMTTTASTLVATVLVMILGIVFGVWMGRSTMADRMIRPTLDAAQVMPPFVYLVPFLALFGATRFTAIVAAIVYGAPVAMKIIADGIRAVPEATVEAATSAGCNTWQIITKVQLPMSRSALTLATNQGLIYVLSMVVVGGLVGAGALGYDVVAGFSQGELYGKGLAAGLAIVLLGVMFDRITQAAARRAGA
;
A
#
# COMPACT_ATOMS: atom_id res chain seq x y z
N MET A 1 44.22 -37.53 71.47
CA MET A 1 44.52 -38.51 70.41
C MET A 1 43.59 -39.71 70.59
N THR A 2 42.43 -39.67 69.95
CA THR A 2 41.50 -40.78 69.81
C THR A 2 40.68 -40.48 68.55
N VAL A 3 41.05 -41.15 67.46
CA VAL A 3 40.42 -41.01 66.15
C VAL A 3 39.11 -41.79 66.18
N ALA A 4 37.99 -41.07 66.15
CA ALA A 4 36.67 -41.67 65.91
C ALA A 4 36.53 -41.90 64.39
N MET A 5 36.48 -43.16 63.97
CA MET A 5 36.16 -43.53 62.60
C MET A 5 34.68 -43.26 62.33
N GLU A 6 34.41 -42.23 61.53
CA GLU A 6 33.09 -41.99 60.96
C GLU A 6 32.82 -43.00 59.85
N LYS A 7 31.68 -43.70 59.93
CA LYS A 7 31.24 -44.70 58.93
C LYS A 7 31.04 -44.04 57.56
N PRO A 8 31.35 -44.73 56.45
CA PRO A 8 31.04 -44.21 55.13
C PRO A 8 29.52 -44.13 54.95
N GLU A 9 29.07 -42.95 54.54
CA GLU A 9 27.69 -42.67 54.17
C GLU A 9 27.30 -43.61 53.01
N LYS A 10 26.20 -44.37 53.19
CA LYS A 10 25.69 -45.27 52.15
C LYS A 10 25.31 -44.43 50.94
N THR A 11 26.03 -44.60 49.84
CA THR A 11 25.64 -44.09 48.52
C THR A 11 24.22 -44.56 48.22
N GLN A 12 23.25 -43.65 48.27
CA GLN A 12 21.91 -43.95 47.78
C GLN A 12 22.03 -44.29 46.30
N ALA A 13 21.66 -45.51 45.94
CA ALA A 13 21.53 -45.89 44.54
C ALA A 13 20.51 -44.95 43.89
N VAL A 14 20.96 -44.17 42.92
CA VAL A 14 20.08 -43.38 42.05
C VAL A 14 19.17 -44.37 41.35
N GLU A 15 17.88 -44.39 41.71
CA GLU A 15 16.88 -45.15 40.97
C GLU A 15 16.97 -44.75 39.48
N PRO A 16 16.94 -45.71 38.54
CA PRO A 16 16.91 -45.37 37.13
C PRO A 16 15.63 -44.58 36.87
N VAL A 17 15.79 -43.30 36.53
CA VAL A 17 14.70 -42.44 36.07
C VAL A 17 13.98 -43.21 34.97
N ALA A 18 12.73 -43.62 35.24
CA ALA A 18 11.92 -44.34 34.27
C ALA A 18 11.96 -43.56 32.94
N PRO A 19 12.15 -44.24 31.79
CA PRO A 19 12.22 -43.55 30.52
C PRO A 19 10.91 -42.79 30.35
N VAL A 20 10.97 -41.46 30.44
CA VAL A 20 9.86 -40.59 30.09
C VAL A 20 9.48 -41.00 28.69
N LYS A 21 8.33 -41.67 28.53
CA LYS A 21 7.75 -41.99 27.22
C LYS A 21 7.64 -40.65 26.49
N ARG A 22 8.62 -40.34 25.64
CA ARG A 22 8.52 -39.24 24.70
C ARG A 22 7.40 -39.65 23.77
N VAL A 23 6.18 -39.23 24.10
CA VAL A 23 5.07 -39.23 23.15
C VAL A 23 5.62 -38.50 21.94
N ARG A 24 5.81 -39.25 20.85
CA ARG A 24 6.40 -38.77 19.61
C ARG A 24 5.42 -37.73 19.07
N LYS A 25 5.58 -36.46 19.45
CA LYS A 25 4.72 -35.38 18.97
C LYS A 25 4.86 -35.36 17.46
N VAL A 26 3.77 -35.70 16.77
CA VAL A 26 3.71 -35.69 15.31
C VAL A 26 4.16 -34.31 14.84
N GLY A 27 5.13 -34.27 13.94
CA GLY A 27 5.63 -33.01 13.41
C GLY A 27 4.52 -32.25 12.70
N ARG A 28 4.41 -30.94 12.95
CA ARG A 28 3.46 -30.06 12.25
C ARG A 28 3.41 -30.23 10.72
N PRO A 29 4.53 -30.37 9.98
CA PRO A 29 4.47 -30.61 8.54
C PRO A 29 3.73 -31.92 8.18
N VAL A 30 3.81 -32.94 9.04
CA VAL A 30 3.07 -34.19 8.85
C VAL A 30 1.58 -33.97 9.07
N VAL A 31 1.18 -33.17 10.05
CA VAL A 31 -0.23 -32.82 10.29
C VAL A 31 -0.80 -32.02 9.12
N ILE A 32 -0.05 -31.03 8.62
CA ILE A 32 -0.44 -30.24 7.44
C ILE A 32 -0.57 -31.15 6.21
N GLY A 33 0.43 -32.02 5.97
CA GLY A 33 0.39 -32.99 4.88
C GLY A 33 -0.83 -33.91 4.98
N ALA A 34 -1.14 -34.41 6.18
CA ALA A 34 -2.33 -35.24 6.40
C ALA A 34 -3.63 -34.48 6.10
N ILE A 35 -3.77 -33.23 6.55
CA ILE A 35 -4.95 -32.38 6.23
C ILE A 35 -5.11 -32.21 4.72
N LEU A 36 -4.01 -31.92 4.00
CA LEU A 36 -4.05 -31.72 2.55
C LEU A 36 -4.40 -33.02 1.80
N VAL A 37 -3.85 -34.17 2.22
CA VAL A 37 -4.20 -35.48 1.65
C VAL A 37 -5.67 -35.81 1.89
N VAL A 38 -6.15 -35.62 3.11
CA VAL A 38 -7.58 -35.81 3.44
C VAL A 38 -8.46 -34.91 2.59
N TRP A 39 -8.07 -33.64 2.41
CA TRP A 39 -8.80 -32.71 1.57
C TRP A 39 -8.85 -33.18 0.10
N LEU A 40 -7.73 -33.61 -0.48
CA LEU A 40 -7.68 -34.11 -1.86
C LEU A 40 -8.53 -35.38 -2.06
N VAL A 41 -8.49 -36.31 -1.10
CA VAL A 41 -9.31 -37.53 -1.15
C VAL A 41 -10.79 -37.19 -1.06
N LEU A 42 -11.18 -36.32 -0.11
CA LEU A 42 -12.58 -35.91 0.04
C LEU A 42 -13.06 -35.09 -1.15
N PHE A 43 -12.21 -34.23 -1.72
CA PHE A 43 -12.47 -33.52 -2.96
C PHE A 43 -12.79 -34.50 -4.10
N ALA A 44 -11.95 -35.52 -4.31
CA ALA A 44 -12.16 -36.49 -5.38
C ALA A 44 -13.52 -37.23 -5.25
N VAL A 45 -13.98 -37.47 -4.02
CA VAL A 45 -15.25 -38.14 -3.74
C VAL A 45 -16.47 -37.20 -3.82
N LEU A 46 -16.29 -35.93 -3.43
CA LEU A 46 -17.39 -34.97 -3.25
C LEU A 46 -17.47 -33.90 -4.34
N ARG A 47 -16.59 -33.93 -5.35
CA ARG A 47 -16.54 -32.96 -6.44
C ARG A 47 -17.91 -32.77 -7.09
N GLY A 48 -18.31 -31.51 -7.28
CA GLY A 48 -19.57 -31.16 -7.95
C GLY A 48 -20.81 -31.31 -7.07
N LYS A 49 -20.67 -31.50 -5.75
CA LYS A 49 -21.78 -31.51 -4.80
C LYS A 49 -21.68 -30.32 -3.86
N GLN A 50 -22.79 -29.62 -3.64
CA GLN A 50 -22.92 -28.54 -2.64
C GLN A 50 -21.87 -27.41 -2.79
N THR A 51 -21.62 -26.99 -4.01
CA THR A 51 -20.83 -25.79 -4.31
C THR A 51 -21.72 -24.56 -4.23
N LEU A 52 -21.35 -23.59 -3.39
CA LEU A 52 -22.11 -22.35 -3.24
C LEU A 52 -21.65 -21.36 -4.32
N SER A 53 -22.30 -21.38 -5.48
CA SER A 53 -22.04 -20.47 -6.61
C SER A 53 -23.30 -19.68 -6.96
N LEU A 54 -23.21 -18.36 -6.94
CA LEU A 54 -24.23 -17.46 -7.47
C LEU A 54 -23.84 -17.05 -8.89
N ALA A 55 -24.82 -16.86 -9.77
CA ALA A 55 -24.52 -16.22 -11.06
C ALA A 55 -24.11 -14.76 -10.84
N VAL A 56 -23.48 -14.16 -11.86
CA VAL A 56 -22.99 -12.77 -11.79
C VAL A 56 -24.13 -11.79 -11.48
N ALA A 57 -25.34 -12.04 -12.01
CA ALA A 57 -26.52 -11.22 -11.79
C ALA A 57 -27.33 -11.58 -10.53
N ASP A 58 -27.07 -12.73 -9.90
CA ASP A 58 -27.89 -13.20 -8.79
C ASP A 58 -27.58 -12.44 -7.50
N LEU A 59 -28.64 -12.10 -6.76
CA LEU A 59 -28.57 -11.33 -5.52
C LEU A 59 -29.14 -12.11 -4.33
N THR A 60 -28.39 -12.14 -3.23
CA THR A 60 -28.87 -12.62 -1.94
C THR A 60 -29.82 -11.62 -1.29
N ASP A 61 -30.54 -12.05 -0.25
CA ASP A 61 -31.39 -11.15 0.54
C ASP A 61 -30.56 -10.03 1.21
N LEU A 62 -29.32 -10.33 1.60
CA LEU A 62 -28.38 -9.32 2.09
C LEU A 62 -28.07 -8.27 1.01
N HIS A 63 -27.78 -8.71 -0.22
CA HIS A 63 -27.47 -7.76 -1.31
C HIS A 63 -28.65 -6.85 -1.61
N ARG A 64 -29.87 -7.41 -1.68
CA ARG A 64 -31.10 -6.63 -1.88
C ARG A 64 -31.34 -5.66 -0.73
N TRP A 65 -31.16 -6.08 0.52
CA TRP A 65 -31.27 -5.20 1.68
C TRP A 65 -30.29 -4.01 1.62
N ILE A 66 -29.04 -4.24 1.18
CA ILE A 66 -28.06 -3.15 1.02
C ILE A 66 -28.47 -2.21 -0.13
N ASN A 67 -28.99 -2.74 -1.24
CA ASN A 67 -29.53 -1.92 -2.34
C ASN A 67 -30.69 -1.05 -1.86
N ASP A 68 -31.69 -1.66 -1.21
CA ASP A 68 -32.86 -0.95 -0.70
C ASP A 68 -32.46 0.15 0.30
N PHE A 69 -31.46 -0.13 1.13
CA PHE A 69 -30.88 0.87 2.03
C PHE A 69 -30.20 2.02 1.28
N ASN A 70 -29.36 1.71 0.28
CA ASN A 70 -28.71 2.71 -0.56
C ASN A 70 -29.73 3.60 -1.28
N ASP A 71 -30.77 3.00 -1.85
CA ASP A 71 -31.84 3.70 -2.57
C ASP A 71 -32.65 4.59 -1.63
N SER A 72 -32.95 4.10 -0.43
CA SER A 72 -33.60 4.89 0.63
C SER A 72 -32.76 6.09 1.06
N VAL A 73 -31.45 5.91 1.23
CA VAL A 73 -30.53 7.01 1.56
C VAL A 73 -30.45 8.02 0.41
N GLY A 74 -30.36 7.55 -0.83
CA GLY A 74 -30.33 8.39 -2.01
C GLY A 74 -31.61 9.23 -2.18
N ALA A 75 -32.79 8.60 -2.02
CA ALA A 75 -34.09 9.27 -2.12
C ALA A 75 -34.30 10.34 -1.04
N ASN A 76 -33.83 10.07 0.18
CA ASN A 76 -33.98 10.99 1.32
C ASN A 76 -32.86 12.01 1.43
N ARG A 77 -31.85 11.97 0.55
CA ARG A 77 -30.67 12.83 0.65
C ARG A 77 -31.00 14.33 0.67
N ASN A 78 -31.93 14.77 -0.17
CA ASN A 78 -32.25 16.19 -0.33
C ASN A 78 -33.25 16.72 0.71
N SER A 79 -33.81 15.84 1.54
CA SER A 79 -34.77 16.19 2.60
C SER A 79 -34.24 15.91 4.01
N ASN A 80 -33.27 15.00 4.15
CA ASN A 80 -32.74 14.60 5.45
C ASN A 80 -31.85 15.70 6.06
N PRO A 81 -32.15 16.19 7.28
CA PRO A 81 -31.36 17.23 7.96
C PRO A 81 -29.87 16.88 8.12
N LEU A 82 -29.55 15.60 8.31
CA LEU A 82 -28.16 15.11 8.43
C LEU A 82 -27.37 15.37 7.14
N PHE A 83 -28.00 15.21 5.97
CA PHE A 83 -27.35 15.47 4.70
C PHE A 83 -27.21 16.96 4.43
N LEU A 84 -28.28 17.72 4.66
CA LEU A 84 -28.31 19.15 4.39
C LEU A 84 -27.34 19.94 5.28
N TYR A 85 -27.30 19.64 6.58
CA TYR A 85 -26.58 20.46 7.56
C TYR A 85 -25.25 19.88 8.05
N PHE A 86 -24.95 18.61 7.76
CA PHE A 86 -23.68 17.99 8.19
C PHE A 86 -22.84 17.51 7.00
N PHE A 87 -23.33 16.55 6.20
CA PHE A 87 -22.53 16.00 5.10
C PHE A 87 -22.29 17.02 3.97
N ASN A 88 -23.31 17.78 3.59
CA ASN A 88 -23.18 18.78 2.54
C ASN A 88 -22.29 19.95 2.99
N GLU A 89 -22.34 20.37 4.26
CA GLU A 89 -21.44 21.40 4.78
C GLU A 89 -19.98 20.96 4.76
N ILE A 90 -19.69 19.72 5.19
CA ILE A 90 -18.33 19.16 5.09
C ILE A 90 -17.87 19.13 3.63
N ARG A 91 -18.75 18.68 2.73
CA ARG A 91 -18.48 18.67 1.28
C ARG A 91 -18.15 20.06 0.77
N LEU A 92 -18.98 21.06 1.08
CA LEU A 92 -18.81 22.45 0.63
C LEU A 92 -17.50 23.05 1.14
N VAL A 93 -17.14 22.81 2.41
CA VAL A 93 -15.86 23.29 2.95
C VAL A 93 -14.67 22.71 2.19
N ILE A 94 -14.72 21.40 1.89
CA ILE A 94 -13.66 20.73 1.14
C ILE A 94 -13.65 21.17 -0.32
N ASP A 95 -14.81 21.30 -0.95
CA ASP A 95 -14.96 21.75 -2.34
C ASP A 95 -14.45 23.18 -2.51
N ASN A 96 -14.79 24.08 -1.58
CA ASN A 96 -14.26 25.44 -1.54
C ASN A 96 -12.74 25.46 -1.38
N LEU A 97 -12.17 24.58 -0.56
CA LEU A 97 -10.73 24.47 -0.41
C LEU A 97 -10.08 23.99 -1.72
N VAL A 98 -10.61 22.95 -2.35
CA VAL A 98 -10.10 22.38 -3.60
C VAL A 98 -10.20 23.39 -4.74
N THR A 99 -11.37 23.99 -4.93
CA THR A 99 -11.60 25.00 -5.97
C THR A 99 -10.76 26.25 -5.74
N PHE A 100 -10.55 26.68 -4.50
CA PHE A 100 -9.62 27.76 -4.17
C PHE A 100 -8.20 27.45 -4.65
N VAL A 101 -7.67 26.27 -4.32
CA VAL A 101 -6.33 25.88 -4.77
C VAL A 101 -6.28 25.70 -6.29
N GLN A 102 -7.30 25.12 -6.91
CA GLN A 102 -7.39 25.00 -8.37
C GLN A 102 -7.39 26.36 -9.05
N HIS A 103 -8.20 27.32 -8.60
CA HIS A 103 -8.18 28.70 -9.11
C HIS A 103 -6.81 29.37 -8.96
N LEU A 104 -6.03 28.98 -7.94
CA LEU A 104 -4.69 29.49 -7.76
C LEU A 104 -3.71 28.99 -8.82
N ILE A 105 -3.74 27.70 -9.18
CA ILE A 105 -2.64 27.09 -9.96
C ILE A 105 -3.03 26.36 -11.25
N SER A 106 -4.32 26.11 -11.48
CA SER A 106 -4.80 25.21 -12.53
C SER A 106 -5.98 25.78 -13.31
N GLN A 107 -7.09 26.08 -12.65
CA GLN A 107 -8.34 26.45 -13.29
C GLN A 107 -8.48 27.98 -13.46
N PRO A 108 -9.20 28.46 -14.49
CA PRO A 108 -9.51 29.88 -14.67
C PRO A 108 -10.22 30.47 -13.46
N SER A 109 -9.95 31.73 -13.12
CA SER A 109 -10.46 32.35 -11.89
C SER A 109 -11.19 33.67 -12.15
N GLY A 110 -12.48 33.71 -11.80
CA GLY A 110 -13.32 34.89 -11.98
C GLY A 110 -13.42 35.32 -13.45
N ALA A 111 -13.03 36.56 -13.76
CA ALA A 111 -13.06 37.11 -15.12
C ALA A 111 -11.82 36.77 -15.97
N ARG A 112 -10.84 36.03 -15.43
CA ARG A 112 -9.59 35.67 -16.13
C ARG A 112 -9.71 34.28 -16.77
N PRO A 113 -9.24 34.10 -18.03
CA PRO A 113 -9.26 32.80 -18.71
C PRO A 113 -8.15 31.85 -18.24
N VAL A 114 -7.27 32.30 -17.34
CA VAL A 114 -6.09 31.58 -16.83
C VAL A 114 -6.08 31.58 -15.29
N PRO A 115 -5.35 30.66 -14.63
CA PRO A 115 -5.23 30.64 -13.17
C PRO A 115 -4.56 31.90 -12.60
N GLN A 116 -4.66 32.08 -11.27
CA GLN A 116 -4.06 33.23 -10.60
C GLN A 116 -2.52 33.23 -10.69
N ILE A 117 -1.94 32.05 -10.57
CA ILE A 117 -0.53 31.75 -10.73
C ILE A 117 -0.45 30.75 -11.88
N GLY A 118 -0.04 31.21 -13.06
CA GLY A 118 0.21 30.31 -14.18
C GLY A 118 1.59 29.67 -14.13
N TRP A 119 2.00 29.07 -15.24
CA TRP A 119 3.08 28.09 -15.23
C TRP A 119 4.41 28.62 -14.70
N LEU A 120 4.81 29.82 -15.12
CA LEU A 120 6.09 30.43 -14.76
C LEU A 120 6.13 30.79 -13.27
N GLY A 121 4.98 31.23 -12.72
CA GLY A 121 4.82 31.48 -11.29
C GLY A 121 4.87 30.20 -10.46
N VAL A 122 4.21 29.12 -10.91
CA VAL A 122 4.22 27.81 -10.22
C VAL A 122 5.62 27.20 -10.23
N VAL A 123 6.31 27.17 -11.37
CA VAL A 123 7.69 26.66 -11.47
C VAL A 123 8.63 27.47 -10.57
N GLY A 124 8.51 28.80 -10.58
CA GLY A 124 9.26 29.68 -9.70
C GLY A 124 9.02 29.39 -8.22
N LEU A 125 7.75 29.25 -7.82
CA LEU A 125 7.35 28.96 -6.45
C LEU A 125 7.83 27.58 -6.00
N ALA A 126 7.62 26.55 -6.84
CA ALA A 126 8.08 25.19 -6.55
C ALA A 126 9.61 25.13 -6.42
N GLY A 127 10.35 25.80 -7.32
CA GLY A 127 11.80 25.92 -7.25
C GLY A 127 12.27 26.62 -5.98
N TYR A 128 11.63 27.73 -5.62
CA TYR A 128 11.95 28.48 -4.41
C TYR A 128 11.66 27.70 -3.14
N VAL A 129 10.47 27.12 -3.00
CA VAL A 129 10.09 26.30 -1.83
C VAL A 129 11.05 25.11 -1.68
N SER A 130 11.37 24.45 -2.79
CA SER A 130 12.33 23.34 -2.82
C SER A 130 13.72 23.78 -2.37
N TRP A 131 14.22 24.91 -2.84
CA TRP A 131 15.52 25.44 -2.39
C TRP A 131 15.49 25.90 -0.92
N ALA A 132 14.39 26.54 -0.53
CA ALA A 132 14.18 27.11 0.78
C ALA A 132 13.98 26.08 1.87
N LEU A 133 13.45 24.89 1.55
CA LEU A 133 13.30 23.76 2.47
C LEU A 133 14.47 22.77 2.37
N ALA A 134 14.96 22.51 1.16
CA ALA A 134 15.97 21.49 0.88
C ALA A 134 17.32 22.11 0.45
N ASN A 135 17.77 21.80 -0.76
CA ASN A 135 19.04 22.21 -1.36
C ASN A 135 18.86 22.52 -2.85
N TRP A 136 19.89 23.07 -3.50
CA TRP A 136 19.81 23.49 -4.91
C TRP A 136 19.54 22.33 -5.87
N LYS A 137 19.98 21.11 -5.56
CA LYS A 137 19.74 19.93 -6.40
C LYS A 137 18.26 19.56 -6.41
N VAL A 138 17.60 19.63 -5.25
CA VAL A 138 16.15 19.41 -5.13
C VAL A 138 15.38 20.54 -5.81
N ALA A 139 15.86 21.78 -5.72
CA ALA A 139 15.27 22.90 -6.44
C ALA A 139 15.34 22.74 -7.97
N LEU A 140 16.50 22.33 -8.49
CA LEU A 140 16.67 22.03 -9.91
C LEU A 140 15.76 20.87 -10.33
N LEU A 141 15.67 19.81 -9.51
CA LEU A 141 14.76 18.69 -9.76
C LEU A 141 13.29 19.13 -9.81
N ALA A 142 12.86 20.02 -8.91
CA ALA A 142 11.50 20.56 -8.91
C ALA A 142 11.24 21.42 -10.15
N VAL A 143 12.15 22.35 -10.49
CA VAL A 143 12.02 23.19 -11.69
C VAL A 143 11.97 22.34 -12.96
N ALA A 144 12.86 21.35 -13.08
CA ALA A 144 12.90 20.44 -14.21
C ALA A 144 11.63 19.59 -14.30
N GLY A 145 11.17 19.02 -13.17
CA GLY A 145 9.97 18.18 -13.12
C GLY A 145 8.70 18.94 -13.48
N PHE A 146 8.49 20.13 -12.92
CA PHE A 146 7.32 20.95 -13.26
C PHE A 146 7.34 21.42 -14.71
N THR A 147 8.50 21.86 -15.22
CA THR A 147 8.65 22.22 -16.64
C THR A 147 8.37 21.02 -17.54
N PHE A 148 8.81 19.83 -17.14
CA PHE A 148 8.59 18.59 -17.89
C PHE A 148 7.10 18.25 -18.06
N PHE A 149 6.24 18.51 -17.05
CA PHE A 149 4.80 18.32 -17.20
C PHE A 149 4.20 19.13 -18.36
N GLY A 150 4.67 20.37 -18.53
CA GLY A 150 4.27 21.20 -19.67
C GLY A 150 4.83 20.69 -21.00
N LEU A 151 6.09 20.25 -21.02
CA LEU A 151 6.69 19.64 -22.22
C LEU A 151 5.96 18.37 -22.67
N GLN A 152 5.39 17.62 -21.72
CA GLN A 152 4.55 16.45 -21.99
C GLN A 152 3.15 16.78 -22.50
N GLY A 153 2.72 18.05 -22.45
CA GLY A 153 1.34 18.45 -22.76
C GLY A 153 0.35 18.09 -21.64
N LEU A 154 0.84 17.81 -20.42
CA LEU A 154 0.03 17.38 -19.27
C LEU A 154 0.07 18.42 -18.14
N TRP A 155 0.28 19.69 -18.47
CA TRP A 155 0.40 20.76 -17.48
C TRP A 155 -0.87 20.88 -16.63
N GLN A 156 -2.03 20.99 -17.28
CA GLN A 156 -3.31 21.21 -16.62
C GLN A 156 -3.62 20.07 -15.65
N GLU A 157 -3.52 18.83 -16.13
CA GLU A 157 -3.83 17.63 -15.38
C GLU A 157 -2.85 17.41 -14.23
N SER A 158 -1.58 17.79 -14.41
CA SER A 158 -0.58 17.78 -13.34
C SER A 158 -0.92 18.80 -12.25
N MET A 159 -1.38 20.00 -12.61
CA MET A 159 -1.75 21.03 -11.63
C MET A 159 -3.04 20.71 -10.89
N ASP A 160 -4.05 20.14 -11.58
CA ASP A 160 -5.26 19.62 -10.93
C ASP A 160 -4.93 18.51 -9.92
N THR A 161 -4.03 17.60 -10.31
CA THR A 161 -3.55 16.51 -9.44
C THR A 161 -2.84 17.08 -8.22
N LEU A 162 -1.94 18.05 -8.42
CA LEU A 162 -1.22 18.72 -7.34
C LEU A 162 -2.19 19.43 -6.39
N ALA A 163 -3.19 20.15 -6.91
CA ALA A 163 -4.20 20.84 -6.12
C ALA A 163 -4.96 19.87 -5.20
N LEU A 164 -5.48 18.78 -5.77
CA LEU A 164 -6.21 17.75 -5.01
C LEU A 164 -5.35 17.10 -3.94
N ILE A 165 -4.10 16.75 -4.27
CA ILE A 165 -3.17 16.12 -3.30
C ILE A 165 -2.84 17.09 -2.17
N LEU A 166 -2.52 18.35 -2.47
CA LEU A 166 -2.20 19.34 -1.44
C LEU A 166 -3.38 19.54 -0.49
N CYS A 167 -4.61 19.62 -1.02
CA CYS A 167 -5.82 19.73 -0.19
C CYS A 167 -6.03 18.48 0.66
N ALA A 168 -5.94 17.29 0.05
CA ALA A 168 -6.14 16.02 0.76
C ALA A 168 -5.10 15.80 1.85
N VAL A 169 -3.82 16.07 1.57
CA VAL A 169 -2.73 15.95 2.54
C VAL A 169 -2.92 16.98 3.65
N PHE A 170 -3.26 18.23 3.34
CA PHE A 170 -3.51 19.26 4.36
C PHE A 170 -4.62 18.82 5.33
N VAL A 171 -5.77 18.41 4.80
CA VAL A 171 -6.90 17.94 5.60
C VAL A 171 -6.53 16.66 6.37
N ALA A 172 -5.83 15.71 5.74
CA ALA A 172 -5.41 14.48 6.38
C ALA A 172 -4.47 14.76 7.56
N LEU A 173 -3.47 15.62 7.40
CA LEU A 173 -2.53 15.96 8.48
C LEU A 173 -3.19 16.71 9.63
N LEU A 174 -4.19 17.55 9.32
CA LEU A 174 -4.97 18.28 10.31
C LEU A 174 -5.65 17.33 11.30
N PHE A 175 -6.11 16.15 10.85
CA PHE A 175 -6.72 15.14 11.72
C PHE A 175 -5.75 14.04 12.18
N ALA A 176 -4.89 13.56 11.29
CA ALA A 176 -4.01 12.42 11.52
C ALA A 176 -2.93 12.69 12.57
N ILE A 177 -2.33 13.89 12.59
CA ILE A 177 -1.30 14.23 13.57
C ILE A 177 -1.91 14.31 14.98
N PRO A 178 -3.01 15.05 15.25
CA PRO A 178 -3.63 15.06 16.56
C PRO A 178 -4.08 13.68 17.04
N LEU A 179 -4.73 12.88 16.17
CA LEU A 179 -5.14 11.51 16.51
C LEU A 179 -3.93 10.61 16.81
N GLY A 180 -2.85 10.76 16.04
CA GLY A 180 -1.59 10.06 16.27
C GLY A 180 -0.92 10.44 17.58
N VAL A 181 -0.90 11.72 17.95
CA VAL A 181 -0.40 12.20 19.24
C VAL A 181 -1.23 11.61 20.38
N TRP A 182 -2.56 11.59 20.25
CA TRP A 182 -3.43 11.02 21.28
C TRP A 182 -3.22 9.50 21.45
N ALA A 183 -3.04 8.77 20.35
CA ALA A 183 -2.68 7.34 20.36
C ALA A 183 -1.27 7.11 20.93
N GLY A 184 -0.34 8.04 20.72
CA GLY A 184 0.99 8.02 21.34
C GLY A 184 0.93 8.14 22.86
N LEU A 185 0.04 9.00 23.37
CA LEU A 185 -0.07 9.29 24.81
C LEU A 185 -0.94 8.28 25.59
N SER A 186 -1.84 7.56 24.93
CA SER A 186 -2.80 6.65 25.58
C SER A 186 -2.81 5.26 24.96
N ASP A 187 -2.43 4.24 25.75
CA ASP A 187 -2.51 2.83 25.35
C ASP A 187 -3.93 2.36 25.11
N ARG A 188 -4.90 2.89 25.85
CA ARG A 188 -6.32 2.57 25.67
C ARG A 188 -6.82 3.10 24.33
N PHE A 189 -6.50 4.36 24.02
CA PHE A 189 -6.91 4.97 22.76
C PHE A 189 -6.23 4.29 21.56
N ASN A 190 -4.93 3.98 21.64
CA ASN A 190 -4.22 3.25 20.60
C ASN A 190 -4.84 1.87 20.33
N ARG A 191 -5.20 1.13 21.39
CA ARG A 191 -5.84 -0.18 21.28
C ARG A 191 -7.24 -0.09 20.64
N LEU A 192 -7.98 0.98 20.93
CA LEU A 192 -9.28 1.25 20.29
C LEU A 192 -9.13 1.65 18.82
N MET A 193 -8.13 2.48 18.50
CA MET A 193 -7.94 3.04 17.16
C MET A 193 -7.34 2.03 16.17
N THR A 194 -6.47 1.13 16.64
CA THR A 194 -5.73 0.18 15.77
C THR A 194 -6.65 -0.63 14.84
N PRO A 195 -7.76 -1.24 15.30
CA PRO A 195 -8.68 -1.96 14.42
C PRO A 195 -9.31 -1.08 13.33
N PHE A 196 -9.64 0.18 13.62
CA PHE A 196 -10.17 1.11 12.61
C PHE A 196 -9.11 1.43 11.55
N LEU A 197 -7.87 1.68 11.97
CA LEU A 197 -6.76 1.92 11.05
C LEU A 197 -6.43 0.68 10.21
N ASP A 198 -6.51 -0.52 10.80
CA ASP A 198 -6.33 -1.80 10.10
C ASP A 198 -7.42 -1.97 9.03
N PHE A 199 -8.66 -1.66 9.37
CA PHE A 199 -9.78 -1.72 8.43
C PHE A 199 -9.62 -0.73 7.27
N MET A 200 -9.25 0.54 7.55
CA MET A 200 -9.02 1.56 6.53
C MET A 200 -7.88 1.20 5.56
N GLN A 201 -6.88 0.43 6.00
CA GLN A 201 -5.74 0.01 5.18
C GLN A 201 -5.97 -1.30 4.41
N THR A 202 -6.86 -2.17 4.92
CA THR A 202 -7.12 -3.48 4.31
C THR A 202 -8.34 -3.47 3.39
N MET A 203 -9.25 -2.50 3.54
CA MET A 203 -10.38 -2.33 2.63
C MET A 203 -9.90 -1.80 1.27
N PRO A 204 -10.19 -2.51 0.17
CA PRO A 204 -9.90 -2.01 -1.17
C PRO A 204 -10.62 -0.69 -1.42
N THR A 205 -9.94 0.26 -2.04
CA THR A 205 -10.44 1.64 -2.11
C THR A 205 -11.81 1.77 -2.79
N MET A 206 -12.06 1.06 -3.90
CA MET A 206 -13.35 1.15 -4.60
C MET A 206 -14.56 0.76 -3.74
N VAL A 207 -14.35 -0.09 -2.72
CA VAL A 207 -15.42 -0.54 -1.83
C VAL A 207 -16.02 0.61 -1.06
N TYR A 208 -15.19 1.53 -0.55
CA TYR A 208 -15.68 2.70 0.16
C TYR A 208 -15.92 3.91 -0.75
N LEU A 209 -15.45 3.91 -2.00
CA LEU A 209 -15.78 4.95 -2.97
C LEU A 209 -17.29 5.02 -3.24
N ALA A 210 -17.96 3.88 -3.41
CA ALA A 210 -19.39 3.86 -3.73
C ALA A 210 -20.27 4.47 -2.60
N PRO A 211 -20.08 4.11 -1.32
CA PRO A 211 -20.70 4.85 -0.22
C PRO A 211 -20.29 6.33 -0.17
N LEU A 212 -19.01 6.66 -0.41
CA LEU A 212 -18.57 8.06 -0.36
C LEU A 212 -19.25 8.94 -1.41
N THR A 213 -19.47 8.45 -2.64
CA THR A 213 -20.20 9.20 -3.66
C THR A 213 -21.68 9.37 -3.31
N LEU A 214 -22.29 8.39 -2.64
CA LEU A 214 -23.63 8.54 -2.07
C LEU A 214 -23.68 9.66 -1.02
N PHE A 215 -22.70 9.74 -0.12
CA PHE A 215 -22.67 10.77 0.93
C PHE A 215 -22.25 12.17 0.44
N PHE A 216 -21.25 12.25 -0.44
CA PHE A 216 -20.53 13.48 -0.78
C PHE A 216 -20.63 13.89 -2.26
N LEU A 217 -21.43 13.17 -3.08
CA LEU A 217 -21.51 13.32 -4.54
C LEU A 217 -20.21 12.98 -5.26
N ILE A 218 -20.33 12.75 -6.55
CA ILE A 218 -19.20 12.61 -7.47
C ILE A 218 -18.50 13.97 -7.62
N GLY A 219 -17.16 13.96 -7.70
CA GLY A 219 -16.35 15.17 -7.90
C GLY A 219 -15.15 15.30 -6.97
N GLY A 220 -14.49 16.47 -7.05
CA GLY A 220 -13.24 16.76 -6.34
C GLY A 220 -13.32 16.59 -4.82
N ALA A 221 -14.38 17.08 -4.18
CA ALA A 221 -14.54 16.97 -2.73
C ALA A 221 -14.59 15.51 -2.23
N SER A 222 -15.37 14.64 -2.87
CA SER A 222 -15.42 13.22 -2.51
C SER A 222 -14.08 12.53 -2.73
N ALA A 223 -13.36 12.87 -3.80
CA ALA A 223 -12.01 12.37 -4.05
C ALA A 223 -11.00 12.82 -2.99
N THR A 224 -11.06 14.08 -2.55
CA THR A 224 -10.26 14.57 -1.44
C THR A 224 -10.56 13.82 -0.15
N ILE A 225 -11.84 13.59 0.18
CA ILE A 225 -12.26 12.83 1.37
C ILE A 225 -11.78 11.37 1.31
N ALA A 226 -11.97 10.70 0.17
CA ALA A 226 -11.49 9.34 -0.07
C ALA A 226 -9.97 9.25 0.12
N THR A 227 -9.25 10.24 -0.42
CA THR A 227 -7.79 10.33 -0.29
C THR A 227 -7.36 10.56 1.16
N VAL A 228 -8.09 11.38 1.93
CA VAL A 228 -7.87 11.59 3.36
C VAL A 228 -8.02 10.29 4.14
N ILE A 229 -9.09 9.52 3.87
CA ILE A 229 -9.35 8.22 4.51
C ILE A 229 -8.20 7.25 4.21
N TYR A 230 -7.73 7.19 2.97
CA TYR A 230 -6.63 6.31 2.59
C TYR A 230 -5.27 6.74 3.19
N ALA A 231 -4.99 8.05 3.22
CA ALA A 231 -3.67 8.58 3.57
C ALA A 231 -3.47 8.84 5.07
N ALA A 232 -4.53 8.95 5.87
CA ALA A 232 -4.43 9.22 7.31
C ALA A 232 -3.79 8.09 8.14
N PRO A 233 -4.10 6.79 7.91
CA PRO A 233 -3.66 5.70 8.79
C PRO A 233 -2.13 5.58 8.97
N PRO A 234 -1.28 5.64 7.92
CA PRO A 234 0.17 5.61 8.09
C PRO A 234 0.68 6.70 9.04
N THR A 235 0.14 7.92 8.93
CA THR A 235 0.59 9.08 9.72
C THR A 235 0.15 9.02 11.17
N ILE A 236 -1.07 8.54 11.42
CA ILE A 236 -1.55 8.29 12.78
C ILE A 236 -0.61 7.29 13.48
N ARG A 237 -0.27 6.18 12.80
CA ARG A 237 0.61 5.13 13.35
C ARG A 237 2.04 5.63 13.58
N ILE A 238 2.63 6.29 12.58
CA ILE A 238 4.00 6.80 12.67
C ILE A 238 4.11 7.85 13.77
N THR A 239 3.13 8.75 13.89
CA THR A 239 3.08 9.77 14.94
C THR A 239 2.93 9.13 16.33
N ALA A 240 2.03 8.15 16.48
CA ALA A 240 1.85 7.43 17.74
C ALA A 240 3.14 6.71 18.18
N HIS A 241 3.79 6.03 17.24
CA HIS A 241 5.06 5.35 17.45
C HIS A 241 6.18 6.33 17.82
N ALA A 242 6.24 7.49 17.14
CA ALA A 242 7.24 8.52 17.41
C ALA A 242 7.15 9.05 18.85
N ILE A 243 5.94 9.31 19.34
CA ILE A 243 5.71 9.81 20.71
C ILE A 243 6.07 8.73 21.75
N ARG A 244 5.70 7.47 21.49
CA ARG A 244 5.95 6.34 22.41
C ARG A 244 7.42 5.97 22.57
N ASN A 245 8.24 6.24 21.55
CA ASN A 245 9.66 5.88 21.54
C ASN A 245 10.59 7.03 21.97
N VAL A 246 10.04 8.15 22.44
CA VAL A 246 10.86 9.15 23.14
C VAL A 246 11.45 8.51 24.40
N SER A 247 12.73 8.78 24.66
CA SER A 247 13.46 8.14 25.78
C SER A 247 12.73 8.35 27.11
N LYS A 248 12.47 7.25 27.83
CA LYS A 248 11.84 7.29 29.15
C LYS A 248 12.62 8.16 30.13
N THR A 249 13.96 8.08 30.11
CA THR A 249 14.83 8.88 30.97
C THR A 249 14.64 10.39 30.77
N THR A 250 14.39 10.82 29.53
CA THR A 250 14.15 12.24 29.22
C THR A 250 12.78 12.69 29.71
N VAL A 251 11.78 11.80 29.64
CA VAL A 251 10.43 12.07 30.16
C VAL A 251 10.43 12.11 31.69
N GLU A 252 11.11 11.18 32.35
CA GLU A 252 11.28 11.13 33.81
C GLU A 252 12.06 12.34 34.35
N ALA A 253 13.08 12.80 33.61
CA ALA A 253 13.80 14.03 33.96
C ALA A 253 12.90 15.27 33.86
N ALA A 254 12.04 15.36 32.83
CA ALA A 254 11.09 16.46 32.69
C ALA A 254 10.04 16.43 33.81
N ASP A 255 9.55 15.24 34.18
CA ASP A 255 8.59 15.06 35.28
C ASP A 255 9.23 15.44 36.64
N SER A 256 10.49 15.07 36.86
CA SER A 256 11.26 15.43 38.06
C SER A 256 11.49 16.95 38.19
N LEU A 257 11.50 17.68 37.07
CA LEU A 257 11.55 19.15 37.02
C LEU A 257 10.17 19.81 37.20
N GLY A 258 9.12 19.02 37.51
CA GLY A 258 7.75 19.51 37.73
C GLY A 258 7.01 19.88 36.44
N ALA A 259 7.42 19.36 35.27
CA ALA A 259 6.75 19.67 34.02
C ALA A 259 5.34 19.06 33.98
N THR A 260 4.33 19.92 33.82
CA THR A 260 2.95 19.46 33.58
C THR A 260 2.85 18.61 32.32
N ARG A 261 1.82 17.77 32.19
CA ARG A 261 1.59 16.94 30.98
C ARG A 261 1.61 17.76 29.68
N ARG A 262 1.04 18.96 29.70
CA ARG A 262 1.05 19.87 28.53
C ARG A 262 2.45 20.41 28.24
N GLN A 263 3.24 20.73 29.26
CA GLN A 263 4.63 21.16 29.10
C GLN A 263 5.51 20.01 28.61
N SER A 264 5.37 18.81 29.17
CA SER A 264 6.07 17.60 28.70
C SER A 264 5.74 17.30 27.23
N LEU A 265 4.45 17.38 26.85
CA LEU A 265 4.03 17.20 25.46
C LEU A 265 4.65 18.25 24.52
N LEU A 266 4.48 19.53 24.81
CA LEU A 266 4.88 20.62 23.91
C LEU A 266 6.39 20.88 23.90
N LYS A 267 7.09 20.67 25.01
CA LYS A 267 8.52 21.01 25.15
C LYS A 267 9.46 19.81 25.07
N VAL A 268 8.97 18.59 25.25
CA VAL A 268 9.80 17.38 25.25
C VAL A 268 9.36 16.42 24.15
N LEU A 269 8.15 15.87 24.24
CA LEU A 269 7.69 14.82 23.35
C LEU A 269 7.62 15.27 21.88
N LEU A 270 6.87 16.35 21.59
CA LEU A 270 6.70 16.83 20.21
C LEU A 270 8.02 17.29 19.56
N PRO A 271 8.89 18.07 20.24
CA PRO A 271 10.18 18.43 19.68
C PRO A 271 11.08 17.22 19.40
N MET A 272 11.13 16.23 20.31
CA MET A 272 11.95 15.04 20.12
C MET A 272 11.39 14.08 19.07
N SER A 273 10.07 14.04 18.88
CA SER A 273 9.41 13.18 17.90
C SER A 273 9.30 13.81 16.50
N LYS A 274 9.58 15.11 16.36
CA LYS A 274 9.31 15.92 15.16
C LYS A 274 9.80 15.28 13.87
N ARG A 275 11.05 14.77 13.84
CA ARG A 275 11.63 14.12 12.65
C ARG A 275 10.78 12.95 12.17
N THR A 276 10.39 12.08 13.10
CA THR A 276 9.58 10.89 12.78
C THR A 276 8.16 11.29 12.38
N VAL A 277 7.58 12.32 12.99
CA VAL A 277 6.27 12.87 12.56
C VAL A 277 6.35 13.41 11.12
N VAL A 278 7.42 14.11 10.75
CA VAL A 278 7.64 14.58 9.36
C VAL A 278 7.82 13.41 8.38
N MET A 279 8.41 12.29 8.80
CA MET A 279 8.40 11.07 7.96
C MET A 279 6.98 10.56 7.72
N GLY A 280 6.07 10.68 8.70
CA GLY A 280 4.65 10.41 8.53
C GLY A 280 3.98 11.33 7.49
N VAL A 281 4.35 12.63 7.47
CA VAL A 281 3.89 13.57 6.43
C VAL A 281 4.25 13.05 5.04
N ASN A 282 5.51 12.62 4.84
CA ASN A 282 5.93 12.05 3.57
C ASN A 282 5.10 10.82 3.16
N GLN A 283 4.80 9.93 4.10
CA GLN A 283 3.95 8.76 3.85
C GLN A 283 2.49 9.15 3.52
N THR A 284 1.99 10.24 4.09
CA THR A 284 0.67 10.79 3.72
C THR A 284 0.64 11.21 2.26
N ILE A 285 1.69 11.92 1.82
CA ILE A 285 1.80 12.41 0.44
C ILE A 285 1.92 11.23 -0.53
N MET A 286 2.76 10.24 -0.22
CA MET A 286 2.90 9.04 -1.06
C MET A 286 1.58 8.25 -1.15
N ALA A 287 0.87 8.08 -0.03
CA ALA A 287 -0.43 7.43 -0.03
C ALA A 287 -1.48 8.24 -0.83
N ALA A 288 -1.45 9.58 -0.74
CA ALA A 288 -2.34 10.44 -1.50
C ALA A 288 -2.09 10.37 -3.02
N LEU A 289 -0.82 10.27 -3.44
CA LEU A 289 -0.45 10.07 -4.85
C LEU A 289 -0.94 8.74 -5.41
N ALA A 290 -0.86 7.66 -4.61
CA ALA A 290 -1.38 6.36 -5.01
C ALA A 290 -2.89 6.39 -5.30
N MET A 291 -3.62 7.34 -4.71
CA MET A 291 -5.06 7.53 -4.90
C MET A 291 -5.44 8.28 -6.17
N VAL A 292 -4.51 8.92 -6.88
CA VAL A 292 -4.81 9.79 -8.04
C VAL A 292 -5.61 9.06 -9.13
N THR A 293 -5.21 7.84 -9.47
CA THR A 293 -5.89 7.05 -10.51
C THR A 293 -7.22 6.49 -10.05
N ILE A 294 -7.35 6.15 -8.77
CA ILE A 294 -8.60 5.65 -8.20
C ILE A 294 -9.62 6.78 -8.06
N ALA A 295 -9.17 7.99 -7.71
CA ALA A 295 -9.98 9.20 -7.65
C ALA A 295 -10.60 9.55 -9.02
N ALA A 296 -9.93 9.24 -10.13
CA ALA A 296 -10.48 9.46 -11.47
C ALA A 296 -11.77 8.64 -11.74
N LEU A 297 -11.96 7.50 -11.07
CA LEU A 297 -13.19 6.69 -11.19
C LEU A 297 -14.44 7.41 -10.68
N ILE A 298 -14.27 8.41 -9.82
CA ILE A 298 -15.35 9.28 -9.32
C ILE A 298 -15.26 10.69 -9.94
N ASN A 299 -14.73 10.78 -11.17
CA ASN A 299 -14.58 12.00 -11.97
C ASN A 299 -13.80 13.12 -11.24
N ALA A 300 -12.77 12.76 -10.46
CA ALA A 300 -11.81 13.76 -9.99
C ALA A 300 -10.92 14.23 -11.16
N PRO A 301 -10.68 15.54 -11.33
CA PRO A 301 -9.80 16.05 -12.38
C PRO A 301 -8.33 15.69 -12.13
N GLY A 302 -7.52 15.68 -13.19
CA GLY A 302 -6.08 15.47 -13.14
C GLY A 302 -5.58 14.23 -13.89
N LEU A 303 -4.30 13.89 -13.68
CA LEU A 303 -3.55 12.86 -14.41
C LEU A 303 -4.19 11.48 -14.35
N GLY A 304 -4.96 11.20 -13.30
CA GLY A 304 -5.69 9.95 -13.15
C GLY A 304 -6.69 9.71 -14.27
N VAL A 305 -7.29 10.76 -14.84
CA VAL A 305 -8.26 10.67 -15.93
C VAL A 305 -7.59 10.18 -17.21
N ASN A 306 -6.42 10.72 -17.56
CA ASN A 306 -5.66 10.28 -18.74
C ASN A 306 -5.27 8.80 -18.62
N VAL A 307 -4.85 8.36 -17.42
CA VAL A 307 -4.51 6.94 -17.18
C VAL A 307 -5.75 6.05 -17.29
N LEU A 308 -6.90 6.48 -16.74
CA LEU A 308 -8.14 5.72 -16.80
C LEU A 308 -8.64 5.59 -18.25
N GLN A 309 -8.63 6.68 -19.02
CA GLN A 309 -8.99 6.68 -20.44
C GLN A 309 -8.06 5.75 -21.24
N ALA A 310 -6.75 5.84 -21.00
CA ALA A 310 -5.77 4.99 -21.66
C ALA A 310 -5.93 3.50 -21.32
N LEU A 311 -6.35 3.16 -20.09
CA LEU A 311 -6.71 1.78 -19.75
C LEU A 311 -7.95 1.31 -20.51
N GLN A 312 -8.98 2.17 -20.64
CA GLN A 312 -10.22 1.82 -21.35
C GLN A 312 -10.01 1.68 -22.86
N SER A 313 -9.11 2.47 -23.45
CA SER A 313 -8.76 2.41 -24.88
C SER A 313 -7.60 1.47 -25.21
N LEU A 314 -6.98 0.85 -24.20
CA LEU A 314 -5.76 0.03 -24.33
C LEU A 314 -4.56 0.79 -24.94
N ASP A 315 -4.49 2.11 -24.72
CA ASP A 315 -3.42 2.98 -25.20
C ASP A 315 -2.24 2.96 -24.22
N VAL A 316 -1.20 2.19 -24.54
CA VAL A 316 -0.05 2.00 -23.66
C VAL A 316 0.82 3.26 -23.60
N GLY A 317 1.01 3.95 -24.73
CA GLY A 317 1.79 5.18 -24.82
C GLY A 317 1.22 6.31 -23.96
N THR A 318 -0.09 6.57 -24.06
CA THR A 318 -0.76 7.59 -23.25
C THR A 318 -0.74 7.22 -21.76
N ALA A 319 -0.98 5.95 -21.43
CA ALA A 319 -0.91 5.47 -20.05
C ALA A 319 0.48 5.68 -19.44
N PHE A 320 1.54 5.37 -20.19
CA PHE A 320 2.91 5.55 -19.73
C PHE A 320 3.31 7.02 -19.61
N ASN A 321 2.92 7.88 -20.57
CA ASN A 321 3.22 9.32 -20.50
C ASN A 321 2.61 9.96 -19.24
N ALA A 322 1.32 9.69 -18.98
CA ALA A 322 0.63 10.17 -17.78
C ALA A 322 1.20 9.53 -16.49
N GLY A 323 1.52 8.24 -16.52
CA GLY A 323 2.14 7.55 -15.39
C GLY A 323 3.53 8.08 -15.04
N LEU A 324 4.34 8.42 -16.04
CA LEU A 324 5.64 9.07 -15.85
C LEU A 324 5.47 10.44 -15.17
N ALA A 325 4.47 11.23 -15.56
CA ALA A 325 4.16 12.50 -14.90
C ALA A 325 3.81 12.30 -13.41
N ILE A 326 2.98 11.29 -13.09
CA ILE A 326 2.64 10.97 -11.68
C ILE A 326 3.89 10.56 -10.89
N VAL A 327 4.77 9.73 -11.46
CA VAL A 327 6.03 9.30 -10.81
C VAL A 327 6.96 10.49 -10.58
N ILE A 328 7.11 11.39 -11.56
CA ILE A 328 7.93 12.60 -11.40
C ILE A 328 7.35 13.51 -10.31
N MET A 329 6.03 13.73 -10.29
CA MET A 329 5.34 14.48 -9.23
C MET A 329 5.66 13.88 -7.85
N ALA A 330 5.55 12.56 -7.74
CA ALA A 330 5.86 11.84 -6.51
C ALA A 330 7.32 11.99 -6.08
N ILE A 331 8.28 11.87 -7.01
CA ILE A 331 9.71 12.06 -6.73
C ILE A 331 9.96 13.50 -6.26
N VAL A 332 9.38 14.51 -6.91
CA VAL A 332 9.57 15.91 -6.51
C VAL A 332 9.04 16.12 -5.08
N LEU A 333 7.81 15.69 -4.81
CA LEU A 333 7.19 15.87 -3.49
C LEU A 333 7.93 15.07 -2.38
N ASP A 334 8.36 13.84 -2.66
CA ASP A 334 9.15 13.02 -1.75
C ASP A 334 10.49 13.68 -1.40
N ARG A 335 11.23 14.14 -2.43
CA ARG A 335 12.56 14.73 -2.24
C ARG A 335 12.48 16.05 -1.46
N VAL A 336 11.48 16.89 -1.73
CA VAL A 336 11.27 18.15 -0.99
C VAL A 336 10.94 17.86 0.47
N THR A 337 10.00 16.95 0.73
CA THR A 337 9.55 16.62 2.10
C THR A 337 10.63 15.92 2.92
N THR A 338 11.31 14.93 2.32
CA THR A 338 12.39 14.19 2.98
C THR A 338 13.58 15.10 3.31
N ALA A 339 13.97 15.98 2.38
CA ALA A 339 15.07 16.91 2.63
C ALA A 339 14.73 17.97 3.71
N ALA A 340 13.47 18.39 3.80
CA ALA A 340 13.00 19.25 4.89
C ALA A 340 13.20 18.57 6.28
N SER A 341 13.02 17.24 6.35
CA SER A 341 13.21 16.47 7.59
C SER A 341 14.68 16.32 8.01
N ALA A 342 15.61 16.17 7.06
CA ALA A 342 17.04 15.95 7.32
C ALA A 342 17.81 17.25 7.67
N ARG A 343 17.18 18.40 7.45
CA ARG A 343 17.81 19.72 7.59
C ARG A 343 18.21 20.07 9.02
N GLU A 344 17.48 19.63 10.04
CA GLU A 344 17.80 19.93 11.45
C GLU A 344 19.17 19.36 11.87
N GLU A 345 19.61 18.27 11.24
CA GLU A 345 20.90 17.63 11.56
C GLU A 345 22.07 18.28 10.79
N ASN A 346 21.88 18.59 9.50
CA ASN A 346 22.92 19.20 8.67
C ASN A 346 23.14 20.68 9.00
N ALA A 347 22.10 21.41 9.42
CA ALA A 347 22.24 22.81 9.84
C ALA A 347 23.09 22.95 11.13
N ARG A 348 23.12 21.93 12.00
CA ARG A 348 24.03 21.88 13.16
C ARG A 348 25.49 21.57 12.79
N LYS A 349 25.72 20.96 11.62
CA LYS A 349 27.05 20.55 11.11
C LYS A 349 27.66 21.53 10.10
N ALA A 350 26.87 22.47 9.55
CA ALA A 350 27.34 23.40 8.51
C ALA A 350 28.28 24.48 9.08
N LYS A 351 29.45 24.65 8.44
CA LYS A 351 30.43 25.71 8.77
C LYS A 351 29.79 27.11 8.68
N HIS A 352 30.19 27.96 9.62
CA HIS A 352 29.62 29.28 9.92
C HIS A 352 29.59 30.27 8.73
N ASP A 353 30.49 30.11 7.74
CA ASP A 353 30.66 31.09 6.65
C ASP A 353 29.57 31.02 5.57
N PHE A 354 29.11 29.83 5.21
CA PHE A 354 28.04 29.65 4.21
C PHE A 354 26.65 30.02 4.78
N ALA A 355 26.50 29.98 6.11
CA ALA A 355 25.26 30.35 6.79
C ALA A 355 24.95 31.86 6.69
N LYS A 356 25.98 32.71 6.62
CA LYS A 356 25.84 34.17 6.55
C LYS A 356 25.25 34.65 5.22
N TRP A 357 25.66 34.05 4.10
CA TRP A 357 25.14 34.38 2.76
C TRP A 357 23.80 33.73 2.44
N ARG A 358 23.41 32.67 3.16
CA ARG A 358 22.20 31.93 2.86
C ARG A 358 20.91 32.72 3.10
N ARG A 359 20.83 33.54 4.15
CA ARG A 359 19.66 34.37 4.44
C ARG A 359 19.39 35.42 3.35
N PRO A 360 20.37 36.25 2.92
CA PRO A 360 20.14 37.18 1.81
C PRO A 360 19.86 36.48 0.49
N LEU A 361 20.48 35.32 0.24
CA LEU A 361 20.19 34.50 -0.94
C LEU A 361 18.73 34.00 -0.96
N LEU A 362 18.21 33.52 0.17
CA LEU A 362 16.79 33.14 0.29
C LEU A 362 15.85 34.35 0.15
N GLY A 363 16.27 35.53 0.60
CA GLY A 363 15.54 36.78 0.37
C GLY A 363 15.47 37.15 -1.10
N ALA A 364 16.61 37.13 -1.80
CA ALA A 364 16.68 37.38 -3.23
C ALA A 364 15.83 36.38 -4.04
N GLY A 365 15.89 35.08 -3.71
CA GLY A 365 15.05 34.06 -4.33
C GLY A 365 13.54 34.30 -4.10
N ALA A 366 13.15 34.82 -2.93
CA ALA A 366 11.76 35.19 -2.66
C ALA A 366 11.30 36.32 -3.59
N VAL A 367 12.14 37.36 -3.74
CA VAL A 367 11.84 38.48 -4.65
C VAL A 367 11.71 37.99 -6.09
N VAL A 368 12.63 37.15 -6.57
CA VAL A 368 12.55 36.55 -7.90
C VAL A 368 11.23 35.79 -8.05
N THR A 369 10.85 34.98 -7.07
CA THR A 369 9.58 34.23 -7.10
C THR A 369 8.36 35.14 -7.17
N VAL A 370 8.34 36.23 -6.40
CA VAL A 370 7.25 37.22 -6.46
C VAL A 370 7.19 37.89 -7.84
N VAL A 371 8.34 38.20 -8.44
CA VAL A 371 8.39 38.74 -9.82
C VAL A 371 7.85 37.72 -10.83
N LEU A 372 8.23 36.45 -10.71
CA LEU A 372 7.73 35.37 -11.57
C LEU A 372 6.20 35.20 -11.43
N ILE A 373 5.67 35.24 -10.21
CA ILE A 373 4.22 35.22 -9.96
C ILE A 373 3.54 36.45 -10.56
N TYR A 374 4.12 37.64 -10.38
CA TYR A 374 3.58 38.87 -10.94
C TYR A 374 3.55 38.84 -12.48
N LEU A 375 4.63 38.39 -13.12
CA LEU A 375 4.70 38.24 -14.58
C LEU A 375 3.68 37.22 -15.08
N SER A 376 3.56 36.08 -14.38
CA SER A 376 2.57 35.05 -14.69
C SER A 376 1.13 35.52 -14.52
N HIS A 377 0.88 36.40 -13.55
CA HIS A 377 -0.44 37.01 -13.35
C HIS A 377 -0.76 38.08 -14.41
N THR A 378 0.25 38.82 -14.87
CA THR A 378 0.06 39.96 -15.79
C THR A 378 0.09 39.59 -17.26
N TYR A 379 0.88 38.60 -17.66
CA TYR A 379 1.08 38.23 -19.07
C TYR A 379 0.61 36.81 -19.38
N LEU A 380 -0.12 36.67 -20.50
CA LEU A 380 -0.69 35.38 -20.91
C LEU A 380 0.38 34.34 -21.29
N TRP A 381 1.49 34.75 -21.93
CA TRP A 381 2.61 33.86 -22.27
C TRP A 381 3.33 33.29 -21.05
N ALA A 382 3.26 33.99 -19.91
CA ALA A 382 3.81 33.54 -18.63
C ALA A 382 2.77 32.80 -17.79
N ALA A 383 1.50 32.86 -18.19
CA ALA A 383 0.39 32.19 -17.54
C ALA A 383 0.17 30.79 -18.15
N ASP A 384 0.12 30.73 -19.48
CA ASP A 384 -0.08 29.52 -20.27
C ASP A 384 1.24 28.92 -20.74
N PHE A 385 1.35 27.59 -20.70
CA PHE A 385 2.62 26.91 -21.00
C PHE A 385 2.88 26.94 -22.51
N PRO A 386 4.05 27.41 -22.98
CA PRO A 386 4.29 27.68 -24.41
C PRO A 386 4.54 26.43 -25.28
N GLY A 387 4.39 25.21 -24.73
CA GLY A 387 4.69 23.96 -25.42
C GLY A 387 3.46 23.30 -26.02
N ASP A 388 3.65 22.61 -27.15
CA ASP A 388 2.64 21.84 -27.87
C ASP A 388 2.50 20.39 -27.38
N GLY A 389 3.27 19.99 -26.36
CA GLY A 389 3.27 18.63 -25.85
C GLY A 389 4.06 17.63 -26.70
N ALA A 390 4.93 18.09 -27.63
CA ALA A 390 5.70 17.21 -28.51
C ALA A 390 6.54 16.16 -27.74
N VAL A 391 7.06 16.48 -26.56
CA VAL A 391 7.81 15.49 -25.77
C VAL A 391 6.89 14.35 -25.31
N GLY A 392 5.64 14.66 -24.94
CA GLY A 392 4.65 13.67 -24.55
C GLY A 392 4.29 12.72 -25.70
N SER A 393 4.08 13.25 -26.90
CA SER A 393 3.79 12.43 -28.09
C SER A 393 4.98 11.55 -28.50
N HIS A 394 6.21 12.05 -28.39
CA HIS A 394 7.41 11.23 -28.59
C HIS A 394 7.54 10.10 -27.56
N ILE A 395 7.26 10.37 -26.28
CA ILE A 395 7.27 9.35 -25.23
C ILE A 395 6.20 8.28 -25.49
N ALA A 396 4.99 8.71 -25.83
CA ALA A 396 3.88 7.79 -26.14
C ALA A 396 4.24 6.89 -27.34
N SER A 397 4.65 7.49 -28.46
CA SER A 397 5.02 6.74 -29.68
C SER A 397 6.21 5.78 -29.47
N ALA A 398 7.22 6.18 -28.68
CA ALA A 398 8.34 5.30 -28.35
C ALA A 398 7.87 4.11 -27.49
N THR A 399 6.94 4.35 -26.56
CA THR A 399 6.36 3.31 -25.71
C THR A 399 5.50 2.35 -26.52
N ASP A 400 4.67 2.86 -27.42
CA ASP A 400 3.85 2.03 -28.32
C ASP A 400 4.73 1.19 -29.23
N THR A 401 5.79 1.77 -29.80
CA THR A 401 6.77 1.05 -30.62
C THR A 401 7.42 -0.10 -29.83
N ALA A 402 7.85 0.17 -28.59
CA ALA A 402 8.43 -0.85 -27.72
C ALA A 402 7.41 -1.94 -27.37
N THR A 403 6.17 -1.56 -27.07
CA THR A 403 5.10 -2.50 -26.70
C THR A 403 4.70 -3.38 -27.87
N ASN A 404 4.54 -2.80 -29.06
CA ASN A 404 4.25 -3.54 -30.29
C ASN A 404 5.39 -4.50 -30.62
N TRP A 405 6.64 -4.07 -30.49
CA TRP A 405 7.78 -4.97 -30.67
C TRP A 405 7.74 -6.15 -29.70
N VAL A 406 7.42 -5.93 -28.43
CA VAL A 406 7.27 -7.02 -27.43
C VAL A 406 6.13 -7.96 -27.82
N GLN A 407 4.99 -7.45 -28.25
CA GLN A 407 3.86 -8.27 -28.68
C GLN A 407 4.21 -9.11 -29.91
N ASP A 408 4.85 -8.50 -30.91
CA ASP A 408 5.19 -9.17 -32.17
C ASP A 408 6.26 -10.25 -31.99
N ASN A 409 7.25 -10.02 -31.13
CA ASN A 409 8.41 -10.92 -31.01
C ASN A 409 8.31 -11.89 -29.83
N LEU A 410 7.60 -11.54 -28.76
CA LEU A 410 7.57 -12.32 -27.52
C LEU A 410 6.19 -12.92 -27.19
N SER A 411 5.15 -12.67 -27.99
CA SER A 411 3.80 -13.24 -27.76
C SER A 411 3.81 -14.77 -27.60
N GLY A 412 4.59 -15.50 -28.41
CA GLY A 412 4.68 -16.96 -28.30
C GLY A 412 5.19 -17.43 -26.92
N MET A 413 6.31 -16.86 -26.46
CA MET A 413 6.90 -17.19 -25.16
C MET A 413 6.03 -16.71 -23.99
N THR A 414 5.48 -15.50 -24.10
CA THR A 414 4.66 -14.89 -23.04
C THR A 414 3.32 -15.61 -22.89
N ASN A 415 2.67 -16.01 -23.99
CA ASN A 415 1.48 -16.85 -23.95
C ASN A 415 1.78 -18.25 -23.43
N ALA A 416 2.90 -18.89 -23.83
CA ALA A 416 3.29 -20.18 -23.28
C ALA A 416 3.50 -20.13 -21.76
N PHE A 417 4.13 -19.06 -21.25
CA PHE A 417 4.30 -18.84 -19.82
C PHE A 417 2.98 -18.58 -19.09
N ARG A 418 2.11 -17.73 -19.67
CA ARG A 418 0.74 -17.50 -19.18
C ARG A 418 -0.01 -18.82 -19.06
N ASP A 419 0.00 -19.63 -20.11
CA ASP A 419 -0.75 -20.88 -20.19
C ASP A 419 -0.16 -21.94 -19.26
N ALA A 420 1.17 -21.99 -19.10
CA ALA A 420 1.82 -22.87 -18.13
C ALA A 420 1.41 -22.57 -16.69
N ILE A 421 1.39 -21.29 -16.28
CA ILE A 421 0.94 -20.91 -14.94
C ILE A 421 -0.57 -21.09 -14.80
N THR A 422 -1.34 -20.68 -15.81
CA THR A 422 -2.80 -20.72 -15.76
C THR A 422 -3.31 -22.15 -15.72
N ASN A 423 -2.83 -23.01 -16.61
CA ASN A 423 -3.30 -24.40 -16.71
C ASN A 423 -2.57 -25.33 -15.74
N GLY A 424 -1.30 -25.08 -15.46
CA GLY A 424 -0.49 -25.94 -14.59
C GLY A 424 -0.67 -25.67 -13.10
N LEU A 425 -0.98 -24.43 -12.71
CA LEU A 425 -1.04 -24.03 -11.30
C LEU A 425 -2.39 -23.42 -10.92
N LEU A 426 -2.84 -22.37 -11.63
CA LEU A 426 -4.01 -21.60 -11.23
C LEU A 426 -5.32 -22.39 -11.37
N ASN A 427 -5.61 -22.94 -12.55
CA ASN A 427 -6.85 -23.66 -12.82
C ASN A 427 -7.02 -24.89 -11.92
N PRO A 428 -6.00 -25.77 -11.73
CA PRO A 428 -6.13 -26.91 -10.83
C PRO A 428 -6.39 -26.47 -9.38
N PHE A 429 -5.66 -25.46 -8.90
CA PHE A 429 -5.82 -24.98 -7.53
C PHE A 429 -7.15 -24.28 -7.30
N GLN A 430 -7.61 -23.47 -8.26
CA GLN A 430 -8.92 -22.85 -8.21
C GLN A 430 -10.02 -23.91 -8.22
N THR A 431 -9.96 -24.87 -9.15
CA THR A 431 -10.94 -25.96 -9.25
C THR A 431 -11.02 -26.72 -7.93
N LEU A 432 -9.88 -27.00 -7.29
CA LEU A 432 -9.85 -27.62 -5.97
C LEU A 432 -10.60 -26.80 -4.91
N LEU A 433 -10.50 -25.47 -4.93
CA LEU A 433 -11.18 -24.59 -3.98
C LEU A 433 -12.67 -24.35 -4.32
N THR A 434 -13.01 -24.19 -5.60
CA THR A 434 -14.37 -23.82 -6.05
C THR A 434 -15.29 -25.02 -6.20
N ASP A 435 -14.79 -26.16 -6.71
CA ASP A 435 -15.60 -27.37 -6.94
C ASP A 435 -15.72 -28.23 -5.66
N SER A 436 -14.94 -27.93 -4.62
CA SER A 436 -15.09 -28.56 -3.32
C SER A 436 -16.33 -28.04 -2.59
N PRO A 437 -17.03 -28.88 -1.80
CA PRO A 437 -18.09 -28.42 -0.92
C PRO A 437 -17.58 -27.31 0.03
N TRP A 438 -18.36 -26.23 0.18
CA TRP A 438 -17.93 -25.05 0.95
C TRP A 438 -17.57 -25.40 2.40
N TRP A 439 -18.31 -26.33 3.02
CA TRP A 439 -18.07 -26.76 4.40
C TRP A 439 -16.76 -27.52 4.56
N LEU A 440 -16.34 -28.26 3.53
CA LEU A 440 -15.08 -28.99 3.52
C LEU A 440 -13.90 -28.03 3.46
N VAL A 441 -13.93 -27.09 2.51
CA VAL A 441 -12.88 -26.08 2.36
C VAL A 441 -12.83 -25.17 3.61
N GLY A 442 -13.98 -24.76 4.13
CA GLY A 442 -14.07 -24.03 5.39
C GLY A 442 -13.41 -24.77 6.56
N ALA A 443 -13.70 -26.06 6.73
CA ALA A 443 -13.07 -26.90 7.76
C ALA A 443 -11.55 -27.02 7.56
N VAL A 444 -11.09 -27.18 6.33
CA VAL A 444 -9.66 -27.24 6.00
C VAL A 444 -8.96 -25.93 6.32
N LEU A 445 -9.54 -24.78 5.95
CA LEU A 445 -8.99 -23.46 6.27
C LEU A 445 -8.88 -23.25 7.79
N VAL A 446 -9.92 -23.60 8.55
CA VAL A 446 -9.90 -23.53 10.02
C VAL A 446 -8.85 -24.46 10.61
N ALA A 447 -8.75 -25.71 10.12
CA ALA A 447 -7.76 -26.67 10.59
C ALA A 447 -6.33 -26.18 10.33
N LEU A 448 -6.05 -25.67 9.14
CA LEU A 448 -4.76 -25.07 8.79
C LEU A 448 -4.45 -23.86 9.70
N ALA A 449 -5.44 -22.99 9.95
CA ALA A 449 -5.29 -21.85 10.84
C ALA A 449 -4.98 -22.27 12.29
N VAL A 450 -5.62 -23.32 12.81
CA VAL A 450 -5.31 -23.87 14.15
C VAL A 450 -3.90 -24.45 14.21
N VAL A 451 -3.49 -25.20 13.19
CA VAL A 451 -2.15 -25.83 13.17
C VAL A 451 -1.04 -24.78 13.05
N LEU A 452 -1.22 -23.78 12.18
CA LEU A 452 -0.24 -22.72 11.93
C LEU A 452 -0.26 -21.68 13.06
N GLY A 453 -1.42 -21.09 13.35
CA GLY A 453 -1.58 -19.94 14.24
C GLY A 453 -2.13 -20.25 15.64
N GLY A 454 -2.60 -21.47 15.89
CA GLY A 454 -3.24 -21.85 17.15
C GLY A 454 -4.73 -21.56 17.20
N TRP A 455 -5.36 -21.91 18.33
CA TRP A 455 -6.81 -21.82 18.53
C TRP A 455 -7.40 -20.43 18.23
N LYS A 456 -6.74 -19.34 18.63
CA LYS A 456 -7.22 -17.97 18.36
C LYS A 456 -7.31 -17.67 16.87
N ALA A 457 -6.31 -18.09 16.09
CA ALA A 457 -6.34 -17.95 14.64
C ALA A 457 -7.46 -18.81 14.04
N GLY A 458 -7.65 -20.03 14.55
CA GLY A 458 -8.76 -20.91 14.17
C GLY A 458 -10.14 -20.29 14.36
N ILE A 459 -10.40 -19.65 15.51
CA ILE A 459 -11.67 -18.95 15.76
C ILE A 459 -11.86 -17.83 14.75
N THR A 460 -10.86 -16.96 14.57
CA THR A 460 -10.97 -15.83 13.64
C THR A 460 -11.24 -16.34 12.21
N THR A 461 -10.53 -17.38 11.78
CA THR A 461 -10.76 -18.02 10.48
C THR A 461 -12.17 -18.60 10.38
N ALA A 462 -12.68 -19.26 11.43
CA ALA A 462 -14.04 -19.81 11.43
C ALA A 462 -15.11 -18.71 11.31
N VAL A 463 -14.90 -17.58 12.00
CA VAL A 463 -15.78 -16.40 11.89
C VAL A 463 -15.71 -15.81 10.48
N CYS A 464 -14.51 -15.61 9.92
CA CYS A 464 -14.36 -15.10 8.56
C CYS A 464 -15.02 -16.03 7.53
N VAL A 465 -14.82 -17.35 7.64
CA VAL A 465 -15.45 -18.35 6.77
C VAL A 465 -16.97 -18.29 6.90
N GLY A 466 -17.51 -18.24 8.12
CA GLY A 466 -18.95 -18.13 8.34
C GLY A 466 -19.55 -16.86 7.73
N LEU A 467 -18.87 -15.71 7.89
CA LEU A 467 -19.28 -14.45 7.29
C LEU A 467 -19.18 -14.47 5.75
N LEU A 468 -18.15 -15.09 5.18
CA LEU A 468 -18.01 -15.27 3.73
C LEU A 468 -19.12 -16.14 3.14
N VAL A 469 -19.56 -17.17 3.85
CA VAL A 469 -20.71 -17.98 3.44
C VAL A 469 -21.99 -17.15 3.53
N ALA A 470 -22.15 -16.34 4.59
CA ALA A 470 -23.33 -15.49 4.79
C ALA A 470 -23.50 -14.40 3.72
N THR A 471 -22.42 -13.93 3.08
CA THR A 471 -22.53 -13.00 1.94
C THR A 471 -23.03 -13.69 0.66
N GLY A 472 -22.95 -15.01 0.57
CA GLY A 472 -23.27 -15.78 -0.65
C GLY A 472 -22.18 -15.73 -1.72
N LEU A 473 -21.06 -15.04 -1.47
CA LEU A 473 -19.97 -14.84 -2.44
C LEU A 473 -18.84 -15.88 -2.30
N TRP A 474 -19.18 -17.10 -1.88
CA TRP A 474 -18.20 -18.15 -1.56
C TRP A 474 -17.33 -18.53 -2.77
N SER A 475 -17.95 -18.81 -3.92
CA SER A 475 -17.23 -19.20 -5.13
C SER A 475 -16.27 -18.11 -5.62
N ASP A 476 -16.71 -16.86 -5.61
CA ASP A 476 -15.90 -15.70 -5.96
C ASP A 476 -14.76 -15.51 -4.94
N ALA A 477 -15.04 -15.66 -3.64
CA ALA A 477 -14.02 -15.60 -2.61
C ALA A 477 -12.95 -16.70 -2.76
N MET A 478 -13.35 -17.91 -3.18
CA MET A 478 -12.42 -19.01 -3.44
C MET A 478 -11.58 -18.78 -4.70
N THR A 479 -12.18 -18.21 -5.75
CA THR A 479 -11.46 -17.81 -6.96
C THR A 479 -10.43 -16.71 -6.66
N THR A 480 -10.82 -15.69 -5.90
CA THR A 480 -9.90 -14.65 -5.41
C THR A 480 -8.81 -15.23 -4.53
N THR A 481 -9.15 -16.13 -3.60
CA THR A 481 -8.16 -16.83 -2.76
C THR A 481 -7.15 -17.59 -3.60
N ALA A 482 -7.59 -18.28 -4.65
CA ALA A 482 -6.71 -19.02 -5.55
C ALA A 482 -5.71 -18.09 -6.24
N SER A 483 -6.18 -17.02 -6.90
CA SER A 483 -5.32 -16.08 -7.63
C SER A 483 -4.38 -15.31 -6.70
N THR A 484 -4.86 -14.88 -5.52
CA THR A 484 -4.06 -14.21 -4.51
C THR A 484 -2.95 -15.10 -3.96
N LEU A 485 -3.24 -16.37 -3.62
CA LEU A 485 -2.21 -17.28 -3.11
C LEU A 485 -1.17 -17.62 -4.18
N VAL A 486 -1.60 -17.86 -5.42
CA VAL A 486 -0.69 -18.09 -6.56
C VAL A 486 0.21 -16.87 -6.79
N ALA A 487 -0.36 -15.67 -6.85
CA ALA A 487 0.40 -14.43 -6.97
C ALA A 487 1.39 -14.23 -5.81
N THR A 488 0.97 -14.53 -4.57
CA THR A 488 1.84 -14.43 -3.38
C THR A 488 3.00 -15.41 -3.45
N VAL A 489 2.78 -16.64 -3.92
CA VAL A 489 3.87 -17.61 -4.11
C VAL A 489 4.86 -17.10 -5.15
N LEU A 490 4.40 -16.56 -6.28
CA LEU A 490 5.26 -15.97 -7.31
C LEU A 490 6.03 -14.75 -6.79
N VAL A 491 5.36 -13.87 -6.03
CA VAL A 491 6.00 -12.74 -5.33
C VAL A 491 7.09 -13.21 -4.39
N MET A 492 6.86 -14.28 -3.63
CA MET A 492 7.86 -14.82 -2.71
C MET A 492 9.02 -15.51 -3.43
N ILE A 493 8.78 -16.18 -4.56
CA ILE A 493 9.85 -16.72 -5.40
C ILE A 493 10.76 -15.60 -5.90
N LEU A 494 10.18 -14.54 -6.48
CA LEU A 494 10.94 -13.38 -6.93
C LEU A 494 11.63 -12.66 -5.76
N GLY A 495 10.93 -12.52 -4.64
CA GLY A 495 11.44 -11.93 -3.40
C GLY A 495 12.66 -12.67 -2.84
N ILE A 496 12.63 -14.00 -2.83
CA ILE A 496 13.77 -14.81 -2.37
C ILE A 496 14.92 -14.71 -3.37
N VAL A 497 14.67 -14.84 -4.67
CA VAL A 497 15.73 -14.80 -5.70
C VAL A 497 16.42 -13.44 -5.73
N PHE A 498 15.67 -12.36 -5.96
CA PHE A 498 16.22 -11.02 -6.10
C PHE A 498 16.57 -10.40 -4.74
N GLY A 499 15.78 -10.65 -3.70
CA GLY A 499 16.05 -10.14 -2.35
C GLY A 499 17.33 -10.74 -1.75
N VAL A 500 17.58 -12.04 -1.90
CA VAL A 500 18.85 -12.64 -1.45
C VAL A 500 20.03 -12.09 -2.26
N TRP A 501 19.86 -11.91 -3.58
CA TRP A 501 20.90 -11.32 -4.42
C TRP A 501 21.25 -9.88 -4.00
N MET A 502 20.24 -9.03 -3.79
CA MET A 502 20.39 -7.66 -3.29
C MET A 502 20.97 -7.61 -1.87
N GLY A 503 20.55 -8.53 -0.99
CA GLY A 503 21.04 -8.62 0.38
C GLY A 503 22.54 -8.89 0.44
N ARG A 504 23.05 -9.73 -0.46
CA ARG A 504 24.47 -10.13 -0.51
C ARG A 504 25.35 -9.22 -1.36
N SER A 505 24.79 -8.51 -2.34
CA SER A 505 25.54 -7.63 -3.25
C SER A 505 25.10 -6.18 -3.10
N THR A 506 26.01 -5.35 -2.60
CA THR A 506 25.80 -3.89 -2.50
C THR A 506 25.62 -3.25 -3.87
N MET A 507 26.28 -3.78 -4.91
CA MET A 507 26.11 -3.33 -6.29
C MET A 507 24.71 -3.67 -6.81
N ALA A 508 24.25 -4.91 -6.62
CA ALA A 508 22.92 -5.34 -7.07
C ALA A 508 21.81 -4.50 -6.42
N ASP A 509 21.89 -4.26 -5.11
CA ASP A 509 20.92 -3.42 -4.41
C ASP A 509 20.94 -1.96 -4.88
N ARG A 510 22.12 -1.37 -5.12
CA ARG A 510 22.21 -0.01 -5.67
C ARG A 510 21.60 0.10 -7.07
N MET A 511 21.69 -0.94 -7.89
CA MET A 511 21.11 -0.96 -9.24
C MET A 511 19.61 -1.22 -9.24
N ILE A 512 19.13 -2.16 -8.42
CA ILE A 512 17.75 -2.65 -8.48
C ILE A 512 16.80 -1.81 -7.62
N ARG A 513 17.26 -1.34 -6.44
CA ARG A 513 16.39 -0.64 -5.47
C ARG A 513 15.69 0.59 -6.06
N PRO A 514 16.33 1.48 -6.85
CA PRO A 514 15.64 2.62 -7.46
C PRO A 514 14.46 2.22 -8.34
N THR A 515 14.60 1.14 -9.11
CA THR A 515 13.52 0.60 -9.95
C THR A 515 12.38 0.05 -9.10
N LEU A 516 12.70 -0.64 -8.00
CA LEU A 516 11.70 -1.12 -7.04
C LEU A 516 11.01 0.02 -6.29
N ASP A 517 11.69 1.14 -6.04
CA ASP A 517 11.08 2.35 -5.47
C ASP A 517 10.11 2.98 -6.48
N ALA A 518 10.54 3.12 -7.75
CA ALA A 518 9.69 3.66 -8.81
C ALA A 518 8.43 2.80 -9.04
N ALA A 519 8.57 1.47 -9.08
CA ALA A 519 7.45 0.54 -9.26
C ALA A 519 6.39 0.62 -8.14
N GLN A 520 6.80 0.95 -6.91
CA GLN A 520 5.87 1.12 -5.78
C GLN A 520 5.12 2.44 -5.79
N VAL A 521 5.73 3.46 -6.42
CA VAL A 521 5.16 4.80 -6.52
C VAL A 521 4.24 4.94 -7.73
N MET A 522 4.48 4.16 -8.77
CA MET A 522 3.66 4.14 -9.98
C MET A 522 2.25 3.61 -9.66
N PRO A 523 1.18 4.35 -10.02
CA PRO A 523 -0.17 3.87 -9.80
C PRO A 523 -0.45 2.56 -10.55
N PRO A 524 -1.28 1.66 -9.99
CA PRO A 524 -1.49 0.35 -10.59
C PRO A 524 -1.97 0.35 -12.03
N PHE A 525 -2.83 1.30 -12.37
CA PHE A 525 -3.43 1.44 -13.69
C PHE A 525 -2.40 1.73 -14.80
N VAL A 526 -1.28 2.39 -14.48
CA VAL A 526 -0.25 2.76 -15.46
C VAL A 526 0.43 1.52 -16.02
N TYR A 527 0.92 0.63 -15.14
CA TYR A 527 1.61 -0.58 -15.60
C TYR A 527 0.64 -1.67 -16.04
N LEU A 528 -0.66 -1.55 -15.72
CA LEU A 528 -1.68 -2.52 -16.11
C LEU A 528 -1.95 -2.52 -17.61
N VAL A 529 -1.92 -1.35 -18.28
CA VAL A 529 -2.21 -1.24 -19.73
C VAL A 529 -1.23 -2.07 -20.59
N PRO A 530 0.11 -1.98 -20.40
CA PRO A 530 1.04 -2.85 -21.14
C PRO A 530 0.76 -4.35 -20.96
N PHE A 531 0.43 -4.79 -19.74
CA PHE A 531 0.14 -6.21 -19.50
C PHE A 531 -1.19 -6.65 -20.08
N LEU A 532 -2.19 -5.77 -20.08
CA LEU A 532 -3.47 -6.01 -20.74
C LEU A 532 -3.31 -6.12 -22.25
N ALA A 533 -2.47 -5.27 -22.85
CA ALA A 533 -2.10 -5.37 -24.26
C ALA A 533 -1.37 -6.68 -24.57
N LEU A 534 -0.46 -7.13 -23.69
CA LEU A 534 0.34 -8.35 -23.92
C LEU A 534 -0.43 -9.66 -23.68
N PHE A 535 -1.24 -9.73 -22.62
CA PHE A 535 -1.86 -10.98 -22.16
C PHE A 535 -3.38 -11.03 -22.36
N GLY A 536 -4.00 -9.91 -22.75
CA GLY A 536 -5.44 -9.75 -22.81
C GLY A 536 -6.09 -9.61 -21.43
N ALA A 537 -7.42 -9.47 -21.42
CA ALA A 537 -8.19 -9.39 -20.19
C ALA A 537 -8.34 -10.78 -19.55
N THR A 538 -7.40 -11.15 -18.67
CA THR A 538 -7.36 -12.48 -18.06
C THR A 538 -7.00 -12.44 -16.58
N ARG A 539 -7.35 -13.51 -15.85
CA ARG A 539 -6.87 -13.76 -14.47
C ARG A 539 -5.36 -13.69 -14.34
N PHE A 540 -4.62 -14.14 -15.36
CA PHE A 540 -3.18 -14.11 -15.34
C PHE A 540 -2.65 -12.67 -15.38
N THR A 541 -3.24 -11.81 -16.21
CA THR A 541 -2.89 -10.39 -16.30
C THR A 541 -3.01 -9.69 -14.94
N ALA A 542 -4.07 -9.99 -14.19
CA ALA A 542 -4.25 -9.48 -12.83
C ALA A 542 -3.21 -10.03 -11.84
N ILE A 543 -2.83 -11.31 -11.95
CA ILE A 543 -1.75 -11.89 -11.15
C ILE A 543 -0.43 -11.18 -11.44
N VAL A 544 -0.10 -10.91 -12.71
CA VAL A 544 1.11 -10.17 -13.08
C VAL A 544 1.09 -8.76 -12.50
N ALA A 545 -0.04 -8.06 -12.58
CA ALA A 545 -0.20 -6.74 -12.00
C ALA A 545 0.01 -6.75 -10.47
N ALA A 546 -0.56 -7.74 -9.78
CA ALA A 546 -0.34 -7.95 -8.34
C ALA A 546 1.12 -8.29 -7.99
N ILE A 547 1.82 -9.02 -8.86
CA ILE A 547 3.25 -9.31 -8.71
C ILE A 547 4.08 -8.04 -8.83
N VAL A 548 3.83 -7.20 -9.84
CA VAL A 548 4.55 -5.94 -10.03
C VAL A 548 4.40 -5.03 -8.82
N TYR A 549 3.23 -5.03 -8.17
CA TYR A 549 2.98 -4.27 -6.96
C TYR A 549 3.62 -4.89 -5.71
N GLY A 550 3.47 -6.21 -5.50
CA GLY A 550 3.89 -6.90 -4.28
C GLY A 550 5.37 -7.30 -4.22
N ALA A 551 5.97 -7.65 -5.36
CA ALA A 551 7.34 -8.13 -5.43
C ALA A 551 8.39 -7.12 -4.94
N PRO A 552 8.33 -5.82 -5.29
CA PRO A 552 9.24 -4.82 -4.76
C PRO A 552 9.30 -4.78 -3.23
N VAL A 553 8.16 -4.94 -2.55
CA VAL A 553 8.07 -4.91 -1.09
C VAL A 553 8.75 -6.16 -0.50
N ALA A 554 8.40 -7.33 -1.02
CA ALA A 554 8.98 -8.60 -0.58
C ALA A 554 10.50 -8.66 -0.81
N MET A 555 10.99 -8.21 -1.97
CA MET A 555 12.41 -8.15 -2.31
C MET A 555 13.20 -7.29 -1.32
N LYS A 556 12.72 -6.07 -1.01
CA LYS A 556 13.40 -5.17 -0.06
C LYS A 556 13.45 -5.76 1.35
N ILE A 557 12.34 -6.30 1.85
CA ILE A 557 12.28 -6.90 3.19
C ILE A 557 13.25 -8.09 3.30
N ILE A 558 13.31 -8.95 2.28
CA ILE A 558 14.22 -10.10 2.28
C ILE A 558 15.68 -9.64 2.17
N ALA A 559 15.97 -8.65 1.31
CA ALA A 559 17.32 -8.09 1.20
C ALA A 559 17.84 -7.54 2.53
N ASP A 560 17.00 -6.77 3.23
CA ASP A 560 17.35 -6.19 4.53
C ASP A 560 17.48 -7.29 5.61
N GLY A 561 16.62 -8.33 5.55
CA GLY A 561 16.72 -9.50 6.43
C GLY A 561 18.03 -10.28 6.27
N ILE A 562 18.46 -10.51 5.03
CA ILE A 562 19.72 -11.22 4.72
C ILE A 562 20.92 -10.42 5.19
N ARG A 563 20.88 -9.08 5.07
CA ARG A 563 21.93 -8.18 5.57
C ARG A 563 22.02 -8.11 7.09
N ALA A 564 20.91 -8.35 7.77
CA ALA A 564 20.85 -8.33 9.22
C ALA A 564 21.48 -9.59 9.86
N VAL A 565 21.81 -10.62 9.08
CA VAL A 565 22.50 -11.82 9.58
C VAL A 565 23.93 -11.43 10.02
N PRO A 566 24.35 -11.76 11.26
CA PRO A 566 25.66 -11.37 11.77
C PRO A 566 26.81 -11.88 10.89
N GLU A 567 27.74 -10.98 10.55
CA GLU A 567 28.91 -11.31 9.72
C GLU A 567 29.73 -12.45 10.35
N ALA A 568 29.93 -12.42 11.67
CA ALA A 568 30.63 -13.48 12.40
C ALA A 568 30.03 -14.88 12.20
N THR A 569 28.71 -15.00 12.04
CA THR A 569 28.06 -16.29 11.75
C THR A 569 28.32 -16.76 10.32
N VAL A 570 28.38 -15.82 9.37
CA VAL A 570 28.71 -16.10 7.97
C VAL A 570 30.19 -16.48 7.83
N GLU A 571 31.08 -15.80 8.53
CA GLU A 571 32.51 -16.12 8.61
C GLU A 571 32.73 -17.50 9.22
N ALA A 572 32.07 -17.81 10.35
CA ALA A 572 32.16 -19.13 10.97
C ALA A 572 31.70 -20.25 10.02
N ALA A 573 30.61 -20.05 9.27
CA ALA A 573 30.14 -21.00 8.28
C ALA A 573 31.15 -21.17 7.12
N THR A 574 31.78 -20.08 6.69
CA THR A 574 32.81 -20.09 5.65
C THR A 574 34.07 -20.84 6.13
N SER A 575 34.51 -20.59 7.37
CA SER A 575 35.62 -21.32 8.00
C SER A 575 35.32 -22.81 8.20
N ALA A 576 34.05 -23.18 8.37
CA ALA A 576 33.60 -24.57 8.39
C ALA A 576 33.50 -25.23 7.00
N GLY A 577 33.92 -24.54 5.93
CA GLY A 577 33.93 -25.07 4.57
C GLY A 577 32.57 -25.01 3.85
N CYS A 578 31.60 -24.22 4.34
CA CYS A 578 30.33 -24.06 3.64
C CYS A 578 30.52 -23.27 2.35
N ASN A 579 30.05 -23.83 1.23
CA ASN A 579 30.00 -23.10 -0.03
C ASN A 579 28.88 -22.03 -0.01
N THR A 580 28.88 -21.14 -1.00
CA THR A 580 27.91 -20.03 -1.09
C THR A 580 26.45 -20.50 -1.02
N TRP A 581 26.11 -21.61 -1.69
CA TRP A 581 24.74 -22.14 -1.67
C TRP A 581 24.34 -22.68 -0.30
N GLN A 582 25.28 -23.34 0.40
CA GLN A 582 25.09 -23.82 1.76
C GLN A 582 24.96 -22.67 2.75
N ILE A 583 25.72 -21.59 2.59
CA ILE A 583 25.58 -20.37 3.42
C ILE A 583 24.18 -19.79 3.24
N ILE A 584 23.71 -19.63 2.00
CA ILE A 584 22.36 -19.10 1.73
C ILE A 584 21.29 -20.00 2.36
N THR A 585 21.32 -21.29 2.06
CA THR A 585 20.23 -22.23 2.39
C THR A 585 20.25 -22.70 3.84
N LYS A 586 21.43 -22.84 4.46
CA LYS A 586 21.58 -23.39 5.82
C LYS A 586 21.83 -22.33 6.90
N VAL A 587 22.27 -21.12 6.54
CA VAL A 587 22.59 -20.06 7.50
C VAL A 587 21.69 -18.84 7.29
N GLN A 588 21.80 -18.16 6.15
CA GLN A 588 21.15 -16.86 5.95
C GLN A 588 19.62 -16.96 5.90
N LEU A 589 19.06 -17.87 5.09
CA LEU A 589 17.60 -18.04 5.00
C LEU A 589 16.98 -18.53 6.33
N PRO A 590 17.55 -19.52 7.04
CA PRO A 590 17.06 -19.91 8.36
C PRO A 590 17.14 -18.80 9.42
N MET A 591 18.21 -18.00 9.44
CA MET A 591 18.34 -16.89 10.39
C MET A 591 17.44 -15.70 10.02
N SER A 592 17.09 -15.55 8.74
CA SER A 592 16.20 -14.49 8.23
C SER A 592 14.72 -14.91 8.18
N ARG A 593 14.32 -15.98 8.88
CA ARG A 593 12.94 -16.48 8.87
C ARG A 593 11.89 -15.44 9.23
N SER A 594 12.18 -14.58 10.20
CA SER A 594 11.28 -13.48 10.58
C SER A 594 11.04 -12.52 9.40
N ALA A 595 12.10 -12.14 8.69
CA ALA A 595 12.01 -11.30 7.48
C ALA A 595 11.24 -12.02 6.36
N LEU A 596 11.47 -13.32 6.13
CA LEU A 596 10.70 -14.11 5.14
C LEU A 596 9.21 -14.15 5.47
N THR A 597 8.85 -14.35 6.74
CA THR A 597 7.44 -14.34 7.15
C THR A 597 6.80 -12.95 7.04
N LEU A 598 7.55 -11.90 7.37
CA LEU A 598 7.10 -10.53 7.19
C LEU A 598 6.90 -10.20 5.71
N ALA A 599 7.85 -10.58 4.85
CA ALA A 599 7.77 -10.42 3.40
C ALA A 599 6.57 -11.19 2.82
N THR A 600 6.29 -12.39 3.33
CA THR A 600 5.11 -13.17 2.91
C THR A 600 3.82 -12.45 3.29
N ASN A 601 3.73 -11.93 4.52
CA ASN A 601 2.54 -11.21 4.95
C ASN A 601 2.33 -9.92 4.15
N GLN A 602 3.39 -9.13 3.95
CA GLN A 602 3.32 -7.90 3.18
C GLN A 602 3.01 -8.21 1.71
N GLY A 603 3.72 -9.15 1.08
CA GLY A 603 3.43 -9.58 -0.28
C GLY A 603 1.97 -9.97 -0.47
N LEU A 604 1.41 -10.73 0.47
CA LEU A 604 0.00 -11.13 0.45
C LEU A 604 -0.98 -9.96 0.59
N ILE A 605 -0.73 -9.03 1.52
CA ILE A 605 -1.57 -7.84 1.70
C ILE A 605 -1.54 -6.97 0.43
N TYR A 606 -0.37 -6.73 -0.14
CA TYR A 606 -0.23 -5.94 -1.37
C TYR A 606 -0.90 -6.62 -2.58
N VAL A 607 -0.80 -7.95 -2.69
CA VAL A 607 -1.51 -8.72 -3.72
C VAL A 607 -3.02 -8.62 -3.53
N LEU A 608 -3.53 -8.73 -2.29
CA LEU A 608 -4.95 -8.57 -1.99
C LEU A 608 -5.47 -7.17 -2.32
N SER A 609 -4.70 -6.13 -2.00
CA SER A 609 -5.06 -4.75 -2.35
C SER A 609 -5.22 -4.55 -3.86
N MET A 610 -4.57 -5.39 -4.67
CA MET A 610 -4.64 -5.36 -6.12
C MET A 610 -5.82 -6.17 -6.72
N VAL A 611 -6.57 -6.92 -5.91
CA VAL A 611 -7.67 -7.78 -6.40
C VAL A 611 -8.73 -6.98 -7.17
N VAL A 612 -9.11 -5.81 -6.67
CA VAL A 612 -10.14 -4.99 -7.30
C VAL A 612 -9.66 -4.41 -8.63
N VAL A 613 -8.41 -3.95 -8.70
CA VAL A 613 -7.83 -3.47 -9.96
C VAL A 613 -7.68 -4.62 -10.97
N GLY A 614 -7.35 -5.82 -10.50
CA GLY A 614 -7.40 -7.03 -11.33
C GLY A 614 -8.80 -7.34 -11.87
N GLY A 615 -9.84 -7.08 -11.07
CA GLY A 615 -11.25 -7.21 -11.46
C GLY A 615 -11.61 -6.39 -12.70
N LEU A 616 -11.10 -5.15 -12.80
CA LEU A 616 -11.28 -4.28 -13.98
C LEU A 616 -10.70 -4.87 -15.27
N VAL A 617 -9.71 -5.77 -15.15
CA VAL A 617 -8.93 -6.29 -16.28
C VAL A 617 -9.27 -7.76 -16.56
N GLY A 618 -10.44 -8.20 -16.10
CA GLY A 618 -10.96 -9.53 -16.42
C GLY A 618 -10.43 -10.64 -15.51
N ALA A 619 -9.98 -10.33 -14.29
CA ALA A 619 -9.74 -11.37 -13.28
C ALA A 619 -11.03 -12.06 -12.80
N GLY A 620 -12.18 -11.41 -12.94
CA GLY A 620 -13.45 -11.89 -12.41
C GLY A 620 -13.48 -11.87 -10.87
N ALA A 621 -14.36 -12.70 -10.30
CA ALA A 621 -14.50 -12.93 -8.85
C ALA A 621 -14.80 -11.64 -8.05
N LEU A 622 -14.40 -11.60 -6.77
CA LEU A 622 -14.74 -10.50 -5.86
C LEU A 622 -14.28 -9.13 -6.39
N GLY A 623 -13.14 -9.09 -7.09
CA GLY A 623 -12.65 -7.84 -7.68
C GLY A 623 -13.60 -7.29 -8.74
N TYR A 624 -14.12 -8.17 -9.60
CA TYR A 624 -15.12 -7.80 -10.59
C TYR A 624 -16.44 -7.38 -9.93
N ASP A 625 -16.89 -8.10 -8.90
CA ASP A 625 -18.14 -7.76 -8.21
C ASP A 625 -18.10 -6.37 -7.57
N VAL A 626 -16.96 -5.97 -6.99
CA VAL A 626 -16.76 -4.61 -6.46
C VAL A 626 -16.88 -3.56 -7.57
N VAL A 627 -16.24 -3.80 -8.72
CA VAL A 627 -16.28 -2.91 -9.89
C VAL A 627 -17.69 -2.83 -10.47
N ALA A 628 -18.37 -3.97 -10.60
CA ALA A 628 -19.71 -4.09 -11.12
C ALA A 628 -20.70 -3.34 -10.21
N GLY A 629 -20.62 -3.51 -8.89
CA GLY A 629 -21.48 -2.78 -7.94
C GLY A 629 -21.21 -1.28 -7.88
N PHE A 630 -20.02 -0.82 -8.25
CA PHE A 630 -19.74 0.60 -8.41
C PHE A 630 -20.33 1.19 -9.69
N SER A 631 -20.33 0.42 -10.79
CA SER A 631 -20.78 0.88 -12.11
C SER A 631 -22.28 0.67 -12.35
N GLN A 632 -22.89 -0.32 -11.70
CA GLN A 632 -24.28 -0.73 -11.87
C GLN A 632 -25.03 -0.62 -10.54
N GLY A 633 -26.00 0.29 -10.46
CA GLY A 633 -26.75 0.55 -9.22
C GLY A 633 -27.45 -0.68 -8.65
N GLU A 634 -27.97 -1.56 -9.52
CA GLU A 634 -28.64 -2.81 -9.10
C GLU A 634 -27.70 -3.80 -8.41
N LEU A 635 -26.38 -3.71 -8.67
CA LEU A 635 -25.37 -4.60 -8.07
C LEU A 635 -24.63 -3.94 -6.90
N TYR A 636 -25.03 -2.74 -6.47
CA TYR A 636 -24.35 -1.98 -5.41
C TYR A 636 -24.09 -2.80 -4.15
N GLY A 637 -25.13 -3.47 -3.65
CA GLY A 637 -25.10 -4.28 -2.45
C GLY A 637 -24.23 -5.52 -2.59
N LYS A 638 -24.19 -6.12 -3.80
CA LYS A 638 -23.26 -7.20 -4.12
C LYS A 638 -21.82 -6.70 -4.14
N GLY A 639 -21.56 -5.53 -4.72
CA GLY A 639 -20.23 -4.91 -4.72
C GLY A 639 -19.71 -4.56 -3.32
N LEU A 640 -20.57 -4.02 -2.46
CA LEU A 640 -20.21 -3.73 -1.06
C LEU A 640 -19.93 -5.03 -0.29
N ALA A 641 -20.77 -6.06 -0.46
CA ALA A 641 -20.56 -7.38 0.13
C ALA A 641 -19.26 -8.04 -0.37
N ALA A 642 -18.93 -7.90 -1.65
CA ALA A 642 -17.68 -8.39 -2.22
C ALA A 642 -16.46 -7.67 -1.64
N GLY A 643 -16.57 -6.37 -1.43
CA GLY A 643 -15.56 -5.59 -0.74
C GLY A 643 -15.32 -6.03 0.70
N LEU A 644 -16.41 -6.29 1.44
CA LEU A 644 -16.34 -6.87 2.78
C LEU A 644 -15.72 -8.27 2.75
N ALA A 645 -16.04 -9.10 1.75
CA ALA A 645 -15.44 -10.41 1.56
C ALA A 645 -13.91 -10.34 1.35
N ILE A 646 -13.42 -9.36 0.56
CA ILE A 646 -11.96 -9.13 0.40
C ILE A 646 -11.31 -8.77 1.75
N VAL A 647 -11.96 -7.93 2.55
CA VAL A 647 -11.48 -7.60 3.91
C VAL A 647 -11.44 -8.84 4.81
N LEU A 648 -12.47 -9.68 4.77
CA LEU A 648 -12.52 -10.94 5.54
C LEU A 648 -11.39 -11.89 5.14
N LEU A 649 -11.09 -12.01 3.84
CA LEU A 649 -9.94 -12.76 3.33
C LEU A 649 -8.61 -12.17 3.85
N GLY A 650 -8.46 -10.85 3.79
CA GLY A 650 -7.28 -10.15 4.32
C GLY A 650 -7.05 -10.39 5.80
N VAL A 651 -8.10 -10.23 6.62
CA VAL A 651 -8.05 -10.51 8.07
C VAL A 651 -7.73 -11.98 8.34
N MET A 652 -8.36 -12.89 7.60
CA MET A 652 -8.13 -14.32 7.74
C MET A 652 -6.66 -14.66 7.46
N PHE A 653 -6.12 -14.19 6.33
CA PHE A 653 -4.74 -14.49 5.97
C PHE A 653 -3.72 -13.80 6.87
N ASP A 654 -3.90 -12.52 7.20
CA ASP A 654 -2.99 -11.78 8.09
C ASP A 654 -2.89 -12.45 9.46
N ARG A 655 -4.00 -12.95 10.00
CA ARG A 655 -3.98 -13.69 11.28
C ARG A 655 -3.23 -15.01 11.18
N ILE A 656 -3.39 -15.75 10.09
CA ILE A 656 -2.69 -17.02 9.87
C ILE A 656 -1.19 -16.79 9.73
N THR A 657 -0.77 -15.82 8.90
CA THR A 657 0.64 -15.51 8.61
C THR A 657 1.34 -14.90 9.82
N GLN A 658 0.75 -13.93 10.51
CA GLN A 658 1.35 -13.32 11.70
C GLN A 658 1.51 -14.33 12.85
N ALA A 659 0.53 -15.20 13.05
CA ALA A 659 0.59 -16.20 14.10
C ALA A 659 1.67 -17.26 13.82
N ALA A 660 1.86 -17.61 12.54
CA ALA A 660 3.00 -18.43 12.11
C ALA A 660 4.35 -17.71 12.35
N ALA A 661 4.44 -16.41 12.05
CA ALA A 661 5.65 -15.60 12.25
C ALA A 661 6.07 -15.52 13.72
N ARG A 662 5.15 -15.18 14.64
CA ARG A 662 5.44 -15.08 16.09
C ARG A 662 5.94 -16.38 16.70
N ARG A 663 5.53 -17.52 16.14
CA ARG A 663 5.96 -18.85 16.59
C ARG A 663 7.24 -19.34 15.94
N ALA A 664 7.67 -18.75 14.84
CA ALA A 664 8.94 -19.07 14.19
C ALA A 664 10.12 -18.30 14.81
N GLY A 665 9.84 -17.15 15.44
CA GLY A 665 10.82 -16.36 16.21
C GLY A 665 10.93 -16.70 17.69
N ALA A 666 10.09 -17.62 18.19
CA ALA A 666 10.15 -18.21 19.53
C ALA A 666 10.68 -19.65 19.41
#